data_AF-A0A9E0NTR4-F1
#
_entry.id   AF-A0A9E0NTR4-F1
#
_cell.length_a   1.000
_cell.length_b   1.000
_cell.length_c   1.000
_cell.angle_alpha   90.00
_cell.angle_beta   90.00
_cell.angle_gamma   90.00
#
_symmetry.space_group_name_H-M   'P 1'
#
loop_
_entity.id
_entity.type
_entity.pdbx_description
1 polymer ?
#
loop_
_entity_poly.entity_id
_entity_poly.type
_entity_poly.pdbx_seq_one_letter_code
_entity_poly.pdbx_strand_id
1 'polypeptide(L)'
;MKNTNWIFKNSQSTINSSNIAKEFQEILFSRGLKDEESMSKFLNPNLKDLNSPFGLKDVDIAVELILKNIENKESIWIYGDYDVDGITSTSICYLALKKLGADIKYYIPLRDEGYGLNFEALEYISKQGGKTVITVDCGITSHKEIDFANSLGLNMIVTDHHDIIQGVIPKAFAVINPKRIDNIYPFNSLCGAGTAFMLLLALHEKLNKREEMFKYLDLVALATVADIVPLINDNRIFVKSGLEQLKHTTLPSLKALLKRLFFEDYETRVFSPYDIGFIIAPVFNAAGRLEDAKTSVEFLISDDHTKFLPLIDKLIENNQNRKILQEKILNSCLETIEENELYKKSIILVAKEEFHHGVIGIVASKILDKYYKPTIVLEINREEGIAKASCRSTESFNMIEALTKHSHFLSKFGGHHGAAGFSILLNNLEEFYDAINKYCEEITHEHDTLKPIKIEKILTLDKLCYGFLDSLKQLEPYGFGNPTPIFAFYNIEYSDLKLIGKERNHLSMTLKQNGLEVRNNFWFGAGEYLDTILKYDKISIAFKPKLETYLNKYTYKAFIEDIKVDLKIPHINEATVSSEICNITFPIKSVFYSEKIIPDAPYFKIKITENSGLIVHNSFTIGFLDSPTLFILKNHEKVSNDNYIARVTKTVETGSNYNVFIEIFPNYEFLSYSIKPGKIFLDIKNFLLRDKEYSDFQKNILNSIFKKGENLILNINILNKKEELEIIFLTISIYYFNLKNKVLIVTEENNKFNISPKLNYFAEVSTILKEGYEYYIILNNNIDEKSLKDKRFLFFKG
;
A
#
# COMPACT_ATOMS: atom_id res chain seq x y z
N MET A 1 19.69 7.29 11.88
CA MET A 1 20.22 8.65 12.18
C MET A 1 19.18 9.43 12.96
N LYS A 2 17.93 9.49 12.49
CA LYS A 2 16.79 9.71 13.38
C LYS A 2 16.74 8.62 14.46
N ASN A 3 16.11 8.92 15.60
CA ASN A 3 15.93 8.01 16.73
C ASN A 3 14.95 6.86 16.36
N THR A 4 15.46 5.87 15.62
CA THR A 4 14.66 4.86 14.90
C THR A 4 15.22 3.46 15.04
N ASN A 5 14.33 2.47 15.17
CA ASN A 5 14.68 1.06 15.13
C ASN A 5 14.30 0.49 13.75
N TRP A 6 15.19 -0.27 13.10
CA TRP A 6 14.89 -0.87 11.80
C TRP A 6 14.53 -2.33 11.99
N ILE A 7 13.29 -2.69 11.69
CA ILE A 7 12.73 -4.02 11.91
C ILE A 7 12.57 -4.69 10.55
N PHE A 8 13.42 -5.66 10.24
CA PHE A 8 13.38 -6.40 8.97
C PHE A 8 12.33 -7.51 9.04
N LYS A 9 11.43 -7.56 8.05
CA LYS A 9 10.47 -8.66 7.92
C LYS A 9 11.17 -9.92 7.37
N ASN A 10 10.92 -11.06 8.01
CA ASN A 10 11.30 -12.37 7.49
C ASN A 10 10.08 -13.00 6.80
N SER A 11 10.08 -13.00 5.46
CA SER A 11 9.04 -13.67 4.65
C SER A 11 9.65 -14.40 3.47
N GLN A 12 9.63 -15.73 3.50
CA GLN A 12 9.93 -16.59 2.35
C GLN A 12 8.61 -17.11 1.78
N SER A 13 8.30 -16.80 0.52
CA SER A 13 7.17 -17.43 -0.19
C SER A 13 7.53 -18.87 -0.57
N THR A 14 6.59 -19.80 -0.35
CA THR A 14 6.64 -21.17 -0.89
C THR A 14 5.83 -21.32 -2.18
N ILE A 15 5.12 -20.28 -2.62
CA ILE A 15 4.26 -20.29 -3.80
C ILE A 15 5.01 -19.66 -4.97
N ASN A 16 5.34 -20.48 -5.98
CA ASN A 16 5.91 -20.03 -7.25
C ASN A 16 4.80 -19.74 -8.26
N SER A 17 4.13 -18.58 -8.18
CA SER A 17 3.27 -18.14 -9.30
C SER A 17 4.14 -17.59 -10.44
N SER A 18 3.98 -18.11 -11.66
CA SER A 18 4.91 -17.87 -12.78
C SER A 18 4.94 -16.43 -13.32
N ASN A 19 3.96 -15.62 -12.92
CA ASN A 19 3.65 -14.33 -13.56
C ASN A 19 3.96 -13.11 -12.67
N ILE A 20 4.54 -13.33 -11.48
CA ILE A 20 4.79 -12.29 -10.48
C ILE A 20 6.24 -12.40 -10.00
N ALA A 21 6.94 -11.27 -9.90
CA ALA A 21 8.30 -11.24 -9.36
C ALA A 21 8.34 -11.76 -7.92
N LYS A 22 9.34 -12.58 -7.59
CA LYS A 22 9.45 -13.26 -6.28
C LYS A 22 9.37 -12.28 -5.11
N GLU A 23 10.02 -11.13 -5.23
CA GLU A 23 10.03 -10.09 -4.20
C GLU A 23 8.63 -9.49 -3.97
N PHE A 24 7.78 -9.45 -5.00
CA PHE A 24 6.40 -8.99 -4.88
C PHE A 24 5.51 -10.05 -4.19
N GLN A 25 5.71 -11.34 -4.48
CA GLN A 25 5.06 -12.43 -3.73
C GLN A 25 5.46 -12.42 -2.25
N GLU A 26 6.76 -12.20 -1.95
CA GLU A 26 7.27 -12.08 -0.58
C GLU A 26 6.57 -10.93 0.18
N ILE A 27 6.33 -9.77 -0.47
CA ILE A 27 5.57 -8.65 0.11
C ILE A 27 4.10 -9.02 0.38
N LEU A 28 3.42 -9.71 -0.54
CA LEU A 28 2.03 -10.14 -0.34
C LEU A 28 1.93 -11.13 0.83
N PHE A 29 2.87 -12.06 0.93
CA PHE A 29 2.95 -13.01 2.03
C PHE A 29 3.25 -12.32 3.38
N SER A 30 4.12 -11.29 3.38
CA SER A 30 4.43 -10.44 4.54
C SER A 30 3.19 -9.66 5.06
N ARG A 31 2.15 -9.53 4.23
CA ARG A 31 0.85 -8.90 4.53
C ARG A 31 -0.24 -9.90 4.92
N GLY A 32 0.10 -11.18 5.07
CA GLY A 32 -0.82 -12.23 5.48
C GLY A 32 -1.64 -12.86 4.35
N LEU A 33 -1.41 -12.49 3.09
CA LEU A 33 -2.04 -13.11 1.92
C LEU A 33 -1.28 -14.39 1.59
N LYS A 34 -1.89 -15.55 1.85
CA LYS A 34 -1.20 -16.86 1.85
C LYS A 34 -1.62 -17.82 0.74
N ASP A 35 -2.59 -17.42 -0.08
CA ASP A 35 -3.21 -18.23 -1.12
C ASP A 35 -3.51 -17.35 -2.35
N GLU A 36 -3.75 -17.99 -3.50
CA GLU A 36 -3.95 -17.26 -4.77
C GLU A 36 -5.26 -16.45 -4.81
N GLU A 37 -6.31 -16.88 -4.10
CA GLU A 37 -7.60 -16.19 -4.08
C GLU A 37 -7.49 -14.88 -3.28
N SER A 38 -6.91 -14.92 -2.09
CA SER A 38 -6.69 -13.73 -1.25
C SER A 38 -5.76 -12.74 -1.93
N MET A 39 -4.67 -13.22 -2.57
CA MET A 39 -3.82 -12.36 -3.40
C MET A 39 -4.59 -11.73 -4.58
N SER A 40 -5.37 -12.51 -5.32
CA SER A 40 -6.13 -12.03 -6.48
C SER A 40 -7.15 -10.95 -6.11
N LYS A 41 -7.97 -11.19 -5.07
CA LYS A 41 -8.94 -10.23 -4.52
C LYS A 41 -8.27 -8.97 -3.95
N PHE A 42 -7.12 -9.11 -3.30
CA PHE A 42 -6.38 -7.95 -2.80
C PHE A 42 -5.81 -7.08 -3.93
N LEU A 43 -5.27 -7.68 -4.99
CA LEU A 43 -4.69 -6.95 -6.13
C LEU A 43 -5.75 -6.35 -7.05
N ASN A 44 -6.91 -7.01 -7.17
CA ASN A 44 -8.00 -6.64 -8.09
C ASN A 44 -9.33 -6.45 -7.34
N PRO A 45 -9.43 -5.51 -6.37
CA PRO A 45 -10.65 -5.32 -5.59
C PRO A 45 -11.83 -4.92 -6.49
N ASN A 46 -12.97 -5.61 -6.34
CA ASN A 46 -14.17 -5.41 -7.17
C ASN A 46 -15.43 -5.25 -6.31
N LEU A 47 -16.39 -4.43 -6.75
CA LEU A 47 -17.68 -4.24 -6.06
C LEU A 47 -18.55 -5.50 -5.98
N LYS A 48 -18.25 -6.53 -6.79
CA LYS A 48 -18.86 -7.85 -6.72
C LYS A 48 -18.32 -8.72 -5.58
N ASP A 49 -17.12 -8.42 -5.07
CA ASP A 49 -16.48 -9.13 -3.97
C ASP A 49 -16.82 -8.55 -2.58
N LEU A 50 -17.64 -7.48 -2.53
CA LEU A 50 -18.16 -6.93 -1.28
C LEU A 50 -18.94 -7.99 -0.50
N ASN A 51 -18.68 -8.09 0.80
CA ASN A 51 -19.42 -8.98 1.68
C ASN A 51 -20.92 -8.62 1.70
N SER A 52 -21.80 -9.62 1.92
CA SER A 52 -23.25 -9.37 1.94
C SER A 52 -23.63 -8.52 3.16
N PRO A 53 -24.38 -7.42 3.00
CA PRO A 53 -24.77 -6.57 4.12
C PRO A 53 -25.73 -7.28 5.10
N PHE A 54 -26.47 -8.29 4.64
CA PHE A 54 -27.28 -9.16 5.51
C PHE A 54 -26.45 -10.07 6.43
N GLY A 55 -25.11 -10.06 6.31
CA GLY A 55 -24.24 -10.70 7.29
C GLY A 55 -24.09 -9.89 8.58
N LEU A 56 -24.34 -8.57 8.53
CA LEU A 56 -24.37 -7.71 9.70
C LEU A 56 -25.69 -7.91 10.45
N LYS A 57 -25.59 -8.07 11.75
CA LYS A 57 -26.72 -8.40 12.60
C LYS A 57 -27.72 -7.24 12.70
N ASP A 58 -29.00 -7.58 12.70
CA ASP A 58 -30.18 -6.70 12.74
C ASP A 58 -30.34 -5.73 11.53
N VAL A 59 -29.54 -5.89 10.46
CA VAL A 59 -29.73 -5.13 9.20
C VAL A 59 -31.07 -5.43 8.56
N ASP A 60 -31.51 -6.69 8.56
CA ASP A 60 -32.81 -7.11 8.06
C ASP A 60 -33.96 -6.43 8.84
N ILE A 61 -33.87 -6.43 10.17
CA ILE A 61 -34.84 -5.79 11.08
C ILE A 61 -34.92 -4.28 10.82
N ALA A 62 -33.77 -3.61 10.67
CA ALA A 62 -33.71 -2.18 10.37
C ALA A 62 -34.29 -1.85 8.99
N VAL A 63 -34.00 -2.65 7.97
CA VAL A 63 -34.49 -2.46 6.60
C VAL A 63 -36.03 -2.54 6.53
N GLU A 64 -36.64 -3.55 7.16
CA GLU A 64 -38.10 -3.68 7.19
C GLU A 64 -38.78 -2.51 7.94
N LEU A 65 -38.17 -2.00 9.02
CA LEU A 65 -38.66 -0.82 9.71
C LEU A 65 -38.57 0.45 8.83
N ILE A 66 -37.44 0.67 8.16
CA ILE A 66 -37.23 1.83 7.28
C ILE A 66 -38.24 1.81 6.12
N LEU A 67 -38.46 0.65 5.48
CA LEU A 67 -39.46 0.50 4.43
C LEU A 67 -40.87 0.82 4.94
N LYS A 68 -41.22 0.34 6.14
CA LYS A 68 -42.50 0.64 6.79
C LYS A 68 -42.65 2.14 7.12
N ASN A 69 -41.60 2.81 7.59
CA ASN A 69 -41.65 4.25 7.84
C ASN A 69 -41.88 5.03 6.52
N ILE A 70 -41.22 4.64 5.43
CA ILE A 70 -41.41 5.25 4.09
C ILE A 70 -42.84 5.05 3.60
N GLU A 71 -43.38 3.83 3.67
CA GLU A 71 -44.74 3.51 3.24
C GLU A 71 -45.80 4.32 4.02
N ASN A 72 -45.64 4.42 5.34
CA ASN A 72 -46.55 5.15 6.22
C ASN A 72 -46.30 6.67 6.27
N LYS A 73 -45.26 7.17 5.57
CA LYS A 73 -44.80 8.57 5.63
C LYS A 73 -44.48 9.05 7.04
N GLU A 74 -43.93 8.17 7.86
CA GLU A 74 -43.47 8.48 9.21
C GLU A 74 -42.08 9.17 9.16
N SER A 75 -41.88 10.17 10.00
CA SER A 75 -40.67 11.00 9.97
C SER A 75 -39.44 10.24 10.49
N ILE A 76 -38.42 10.12 9.64
CA ILE A 76 -37.11 9.53 9.97
C ILE A 76 -36.12 10.66 10.28
N TRP A 77 -35.33 10.49 11.33
CA TRP A 77 -34.24 11.39 11.69
C TRP A 77 -32.89 10.66 11.61
N ILE A 78 -31.89 11.30 11.00
CA ILE A 78 -30.50 10.86 11.12
C ILE A 78 -29.83 11.64 12.25
N TYR A 79 -29.20 10.95 13.19
CA TYR A 79 -28.36 11.56 14.24
C TYR A 79 -26.90 11.20 13.94
N GLY A 80 -26.08 12.17 13.55
CA GLY A 80 -24.66 11.93 13.21
C GLY A 80 -23.70 12.65 14.14
N ASP A 81 -22.39 12.40 13.95
CA ASP A 81 -21.32 13.14 14.63
C ASP A 81 -20.78 14.34 13.80
N TYR A 82 -20.01 15.21 14.44
CA TYR A 82 -19.47 16.45 13.88
C TYR A 82 -18.18 16.28 13.04
N ASP A 83 -17.62 15.08 12.96
CA ASP A 83 -16.40 14.78 12.22
C ASP A 83 -16.68 14.32 10.77
N VAL A 84 -15.63 13.99 9.98
CA VAL A 84 -15.82 13.63 8.56
C VAL A 84 -16.64 12.36 8.37
N ASP A 85 -16.51 11.37 9.25
CA ASP A 85 -17.26 10.13 9.14
C ASP A 85 -18.74 10.37 9.48
N GLY A 86 -19.04 11.02 10.62
CA GLY A 86 -20.39 11.46 10.97
C GLY A 86 -21.07 12.35 9.91
N ILE A 87 -20.35 13.35 9.39
CA ILE A 87 -20.84 14.27 8.33
C ILE A 87 -21.17 13.50 7.04
N THR A 88 -20.29 12.62 6.59
CA THR A 88 -20.48 11.88 5.33
C THR A 88 -21.54 10.79 5.48
N SER A 89 -21.55 10.06 6.60
CA SER A 89 -22.60 9.10 6.97
C SER A 89 -23.99 9.73 6.94
N THR A 90 -24.13 10.91 7.56
CA THR A 90 -25.39 11.66 7.58
C THR A 90 -25.81 12.06 6.16
N SER A 91 -24.86 12.55 5.38
CA SER A 91 -25.09 12.97 3.99
C SER A 91 -25.53 11.80 3.09
N ILE A 92 -24.90 10.63 3.21
CA ILE A 92 -25.26 9.41 2.46
C ILE A 92 -26.68 8.97 2.84
N CYS A 93 -26.98 8.86 4.15
CA CYS A 93 -28.31 8.46 4.63
C CYS A 93 -29.41 9.42 4.17
N TYR A 94 -29.18 10.73 4.32
CA TYR A 94 -30.13 11.75 3.87
C TYR A 94 -30.39 11.64 2.36
N LEU A 95 -29.35 11.60 1.54
CA LEU A 95 -29.49 11.58 0.08
C LEU A 95 -30.11 10.29 -0.44
N ALA A 96 -29.80 9.14 0.17
CA ALA A 96 -30.34 7.84 -0.23
C ALA A 96 -31.83 7.70 0.15
N LEU A 97 -32.17 7.97 1.42
CA LEU A 97 -33.55 7.82 1.91
C LEU A 97 -34.50 8.87 1.31
N LYS A 98 -34.04 10.12 1.09
CA LYS A 98 -34.81 11.14 0.38
C LYS A 98 -35.17 10.71 -1.04
N LYS A 99 -34.26 10.03 -1.74
CA LYS A 99 -34.51 9.50 -3.10
C LYS A 99 -35.55 8.38 -3.11
N LEU A 100 -35.67 7.62 -2.02
CA LEU A 100 -36.71 6.60 -1.82
C LEU A 100 -38.06 7.20 -1.35
N GLY A 101 -38.14 8.51 -1.09
CA GLY A 101 -39.38 9.21 -0.72
C GLY A 101 -39.62 9.32 0.79
N ALA A 102 -38.61 9.09 1.64
CA ALA A 102 -38.72 9.29 3.08
C ALA A 102 -38.94 10.77 3.45
N ASP A 103 -39.79 11.04 4.46
CA ASP A 103 -39.70 12.30 5.21
C ASP A 103 -38.48 12.22 6.12
N ILE A 104 -37.40 12.89 5.71
CA ILE A 104 -36.08 12.73 6.30
C ILE A 104 -35.54 14.07 6.82
N LYS A 105 -35.18 14.08 8.10
CA LYS A 105 -34.51 15.17 8.80
C LYS A 105 -33.20 14.66 9.39
N TYR A 106 -32.37 15.57 9.90
CA TYR A 106 -31.14 15.19 10.57
C TYR A 106 -30.79 16.14 11.71
N TYR A 107 -29.95 15.66 12.62
CA TYR A 107 -29.40 16.38 13.75
C TYR A 107 -27.90 16.05 13.85
N ILE A 108 -27.08 17.07 14.09
CA ILE A 108 -25.65 16.97 14.37
C ILE A 108 -25.43 17.76 15.66
N PRO A 109 -24.84 17.17 16.72
CA PRO A 109 -24.59 17.88 17.97
C PRO A 109 -23.47 18.90 17.79
N LEU A 110 -23.53 20.01 18.54
CA LEU A 110 -22.38 20.90 18.68
C LEU A 110 -21.30 20.24 19.54
N ARG A 111 -20.04 20.57 19.27
CA ARG A 111 -18.91 19.93 19.96
C ARG A 111 -18.90 20.15 21.48
N ASP A 112 -19.48 21.25 21.95
CA ASP A 112 -19.63 21.57 23.37
C ASP A 112 -20.73 20.75 24.08
N GLU A 113 -21.67 20.17 23.32
CA GLU A 113 -22.65 19.20 23.85
C GLU A 113 -22.00 17.83 24.15
N GLY A 114 -20.78 17.61 23.65
CA GLY A 114 -20.03 16.37 23.79
C GLY A 114 -20.19 15.45 22.58
N TYR A 115 -19.65 14.24 22.69
CA TYR A 115 -19.73 13.20 21.66
C TYR A 115 -20.85 12.20 22.00
N GLY A 116 -21.64 11.82 20.99
CA GLY A 116 -22.72 10.84 21.09
C GLY A 116 -24.14 11.44 21.23
N LEU A 117 -25.08 10.60 21.65
CA LEU A 117 -26.47 11.02 21.93
C LEU A 117 -26.53 11.89 23.20
N ASN A 118 -27.42 12.88 23.22
CA ASN A 118 -27.82 13.60 24.43
C ASN A 118 -29.36 13.62 24.59
N PHE A 119 -29.84 13.88 25.81
CA PHE A 119 -31.27 13.78 26.15
C PHE A 119 -32.08 14.91 25.50
N GLU A 120 -31.53 16.11 25.46
CA GLU A 120 -32.14 17.34 24.95
C GLU A 120 -32.45 17.23 23.45
N ALA A 121 -31.51 16.69 22.66
CA ALA A 121 -31.65 16.45 21.24
C ALA A 121 -32.70 15.36 20.94
N LEU A 122 -32.73 14.28 21.72
CA LEU A 122 -33.74 13.22 21.59
C LEU A 122 -35.15 13.72 21.95
N GLU A 123 -35.26 14.55 23.00
CA GLU A 123 -36.51 15.20 23.37
C GLU A 123 -36.98 16.19 22.28
N TYR A 124 -36.05 16.96 21.69
CA TYR A 124 -36.31 17.83 20.55
C TYR A 124 -36.83 17.03 19.33
N ILE A 125 -36.15 15.95 18.95
CA ILE A 125 -36.55 15.08 17.82
C ILE A 125 -37.96 14.52 18.03
N SER A 126 -38.27 14.04 19.24
CA SER A 126 -39.63 13.58 19.59
C SER A 126 -40.66 14.71 19.48
N LYS A 127 -40.38 15.90 20.04
CA LYS A 127 -41.25 17.09 19.93
C LYS A 127 -41.47 17.57 18.50
N GLN A 128 -40.53 17.32 17.59
CA GLN A 128 -40.66 17.60 16.15
C GLN A 128 -41.39 16.49 15.35
N GLY A 129 -41.97 15.50 16.03
CA GLY A 129 -42.72 14.40 15.41
C GLY A 129 -41.85 13.31 14.79
N GLY A 130 -40.58 13.20 15.19
CA GLY A 130 -39.72 12.08 14.81
C GLY A 130 -40.31 10.75 15.26
N LYS A 131 -40.25 9.73 14.40
CA LYS A 131 -40.76 8.38 14.70
C LYS A 131 -39.66 7.33 14.81
N THR A 132 -38.69 7.39 13.92
CA THR A 132 -37.50 6.52 13.91
C THR A 132 -36.26 7.39 13.84
N VAL A 133 -35.26 7.09 14.68
CA VAL A 133 -33.96 7.76 14.66
C VAL A 133 -32.92 6.74 14.26
N ILE A 134 -32.20 7.02 13.18
CA ILE A 134 -31.02 6.26 12.74
C ILE A 134 -29.80 7.02 13.24
N THR A 135 -29.09 6.48 14.24
CA THR A 135 -27.78 7.03 14.60
C THR A 135 -26.76 6.55 13.59
N VAL A 136 -25.85 7.43 13.21
CA VAL A 136 -24.71 7.12 12.35
C VAL A 136 -23.44 7.55 13.05
N ASP A 137 -22.43 6.67 13.03
CA ASP A 137 -21.12 6.92 13.62
C ASP A 137 -21.12 7.20 15.14
N CYS A 138 -22.22 6.82 15.81
CA CYS A 138 -22.39 6.98 17.25
C CYS A 138 -23.54 6.11 17.79
N GLY A 139 -23.61 5.99 19.12
CA GLY A 139 -24.74 5.41 19.85
C GLY A 139 -24.51 4.03 20.47
N ILE A 140 -23.43 3.31 20.14
CA ILE A 140 -23.17 1.96 20.68
C ILE A 140 -22.98 1.94 22.21
N THR A 141 -22.51 3.05 22.79
CA THR A 141 -22.31 3.23 24.24
C THR A 141 -23.43 4.03 24.92
N SER A 142 -24.37 4.58 24.16
CA SER A 142 -25.41 5.52 24.64
C SER A 142 -26.64 4.80 25.22
N HIS A 143 -26.41 3.88 26.15
CA HIS A 143 -27.45 3.00 26.68
C HIS A 143 -28.61 3.75 27.38
N LYS A 144 -28.29 4.80 28.14
CA LYS A 144 -29.29 5.56 28.92
C LYS A 144 -30.14 6.45 28.03
N GLU A 145 -29.50 7.04 27.03
CA GLU A 145 -30.06 7.94 26.04
C GLU A 145 -31.00 7.15 25.11
N ILE A 146 -30.62 5.92 24.73
CA ILE A 146 -31.48 5.00 23.98
C ILE A 146 -32.66 4.49 24.84
N ASP A 147 -32.44 4.11 26.11
CA ASP A 147 -33.54 3.78 27.03
C ASP A 147 -34.52 4.97 27.21
N PHE A 148 -34.02 6.21 27.24
CA PHE A 148 -34.84 7.43 27.26
C PHE A 148 -35.60 7.65 25.93
N ALA A 149 -34.94 7.54 24.78
CA ALA A 149 -35.58 7.67 23.47
C ALA A 149 -36.72 6.65 23.28
N ASN A 150 -36.51 5.41 23.71
CA ASN A 150 -37.54 4.37 23.75
C ASN A 150 -38.73 4.80 24.62
N SER A 151 -38.50 5.45 25.76
CA SER A 151 -39.57 5.98 26.63
C SER A 151 -40.37 7.12 25.99
N LEU A 152 -39.79 7.85 25.03
CA LEU A 152 -40.45 8.84 24.18
C LEU A 152 -41.18 8.22 22.97
N GLY A 153 -41.12 6.89 22.79
CA GLY A 153 -41.76 6.17 21.68
C GLY A 153 -41.02 6.27 20.34
N LEU A 154 -39.75 6.71 20.36
CA LEU A 154 -38.84 6.70 19.22
C LEU A 154 -38.31 5.28 18.98
N ASN A 155 -38.35 4.82 17.72
CA ASN A 155 -37.63 3.60 17.34
C ASN A 155 -36.16 3.95 17.07
N MET A 156 -35.23 3.45 17.88
CA MET A 156 -33.80 3.67 17.66
C MET A 156 -33.20 2.60 16.74
N ILE A 157 -32.56 2.99 15.64
CA ILE A 157 -31.67 2.14 14.84
C ILE A 157 -30.26 2.67 15.05
N VAL A 158 -29.37 1.88 15.61
CA VAL A 158 -27.96 2.28 15.81
C VAL A 158 -27.13 1.77 14.64
N THR A 159 -26.42 2.65 13.94
CA THR A 159 -25.34 2.26 13.01
C THR A 159 -24.02 2.90 13.48
N ASP A 160 -23.09 2.06 13.91
CA ASP A 160 -21.88 2.50 14.62
C ASP A 160 -20.75 1.48 14.39
N HIS A 161 -19.51 1.91 14.55
CA HIS A 161 -18.30 1.09 14.43
C HIS A 161 -17.39 1.15 15.67
N HIS A 162 -17.73 1.97 16.67
CA HIS A 162 -16.97 2.07 17.92
C HIS A 162 -16.96 0.76 18.72
N ASP A 163 -16.01 0.65 19.66
CA ASP A 163 -15.80 -0.58 20.44
C ASP A 163 -16.96 -0.87 21.41
N ILE A 164 -17.42 -2.13 21.41
CA ILE A 164 -18.52 -2.59 22.27
C ILE A 164 -17.98 -2.88 23.67
N ILE A 165 -18.19 -1.94 24.59
CA ILE A 165 -17.68 -2.03 25.96
C ILE A 165 -18.31 -3.24 26.68
N GLN A 166 -17.46 -4.16 27.16
CA GLN A 166 -17.85 -5.37 27.91
C GLN A 166 -18.85 -6.29 27.16
N GLY A 167 -18.99 -6.14 25.84
CA GLY A 167 -19.98 -6.90 25.05
C GLY A 167 -21.44 -6.49 25.29
N VAL A 168 -21.70 -5.40 26.01
CA VAL A 168 -23.05 -4.90 26.27
C VAL A 168 -23.49 -4.01 25.11
N ILE A 169 -24.68 -4.26 24.55
CA ILE A 169 -25.29 -3.46 23.48
C ILE A 169 -26.51 -2.69 24.01
N PRO A 170 -26.85 -1.52 23.43
CA PRO A 170 -28.02 -0.74 23.85
C PRO A 170 -29.33 -1.40 23.40
N LYS A 171 -30.42 -1.11 24.12
CA LYS A 171 -31.76 -1.67 23.83
C LYS A 171 -32.46 -0.94 22.69
N ALA A 172 -31.76 -0.75 21.57
CA ALA A 172 -32.33 -0.16 20.37
C ALA A 172 -33.27 -1.15 19.65
N PHE A 173 -34.06 -0.68 18.69
CA PHE A 173 -34.87 -1.53 17.81
C PHE A 173 -33.98 -2.42 16.91
N ALA A 174 -32.83 -1.88 16.48
CA ALA A 174 -31.77 -2.61 15.79
C ALA A 174 -30.40 -2.00 16.14
N VAL A 175 -29.35 -2.83 16.25
CA VAL A 175 -27.97 -2.38 16.51
C VAL A 175 -27.01 -2.96 15.48
N ILE A 176 -26.65 -2.17 14.48
CA ILE A 176 -25.78 -2.58 13.38
C ILE A 176 -24.37 -2.07 13.69
N ASN A 177 -23.48 -2.97 14.08
CA ASN A 177 -22.07 -2.67 14.32
C ASN A 177 -21.19 -3.85 13.85
N PRO A 178 -20.13 -3.60 13.07
CA PRO A 178 -19.29 -4.65 12.48
C PRO A 178 -18.49 -5.45 13.53
N LYS A 179 -18.28 -4.90 14.73
CA LYS A 179 -17.58 -5.55 15.86
C LYS A 179 -18.49 -6.43 16.73
N ARG A 180 -19.79 -6.56 16.42
CA ARG A 180 -20.69 -7.51 17.10
C ARG A 180 -20.20 -8.95 16.92
N ILE A 181 -20.10 -9.68 18.03
CA ILE A 181 -19.66 -11.09 18.06
C ILE A 181 -20.67 -12.06 17.44
N ASP A 182 -21.93 -11.65 17.28
CA ASP A 182 -23.01 -12.43 16.67
C ASP A 182 -23.28 -12.06 15.20
N ASN A 183 -22.37 -11.30 14.56
CA ASN A 183 -22.32 -11.13 13.12
C ASN A 183 -21.89 -12.44 12.43
N ILE A 184 -22.45 -12.71 11.25
CA ILE A 184 -21.85 -13.63 10.26
C ILE A 184 -21.00 -12.87 9.22
N TYR A 185 -21.02 -11.53 9.27
CA TYR A 185 -20.17 -10.64 8.48
C TYR A 185 -18.68 -10.83 8.85
N PRO A 186 -17.79 -11.09 7.88
CA PRO A 186 -16.41 -11.50 8.18
C PRO A 186 -15.43 -10.35 8.47
N PHE A 187 -15.88 -9.08 8.39
CA PHE A 187 -14.99 -7.91 8.49
C PHE A 187 -15.47 -6.89 9.53
N ASN A 188 -14.71 -6.76 10.62
CA ASN A 188 -15.10 -6.00 11.81
C ASN A 188 -14.63 -4.52 11.83
N SER A 189 -14.00 -4.05 10.75
CA SER A 189 -13.24 -2.78 10.74
C SER A 189 -13.80 -1.74 9.75
N LEU A 190 -15.10 -1.79 9.43
CA LEU A 190 -15.77 -0.69 8.72
C LEU A 190 -15.70 0.60 9.56
N CYS A 191 -15.76 1.76 8.90
CA CYS A 191 -16.01 3.04 9.56
C CYS A 191 -17.53 3.27 9.73
N GLY A 192 -17.96 4.38 10.34
CA GLY A 192 -19.37 4.75 10.49
C GLY A 192 -20.13 4.77 9.16
N ALA A 193 -19.59 5.46 8.15
CA ALA A 193 -20.18 5.59 6.82
C ALA A 193 -20.14 4.28 6.04
N GLY A 194 -19.12 3.45 6.24
CA GLY A 194 -19.08 2.08 5.72
C GLY A 194 -20.22 1.24 6.29
N THR A 195 -20.47 1.35 7.60
CA THR A 195 -21.54 0.63 8.30
C THR A 195 -22.93 1.11 7.86
N ALA A 196 -23.14 2.44 7.80
CA ALA A 196 -24.37 3.05 7.31
C ALA A 196 -24.62 2.75 5.82
N PHE A 197 -23.56 2.73 5.00
CA PHE A 197 -23.63 2.33 3.59
C PHE A 197 -24.09 0.88 3.45
N MET A 198 -23.63 -0.05 4.30
CA MET A 198 -24.07 -1.44 4.25
C MET A 198 -25.56 -1.62 4.61
N LEU A 199 -26.08 -0.87 5.59
CA LEU A 199 -27.53 -0.80 5.85
C LEU A 199 -28.31 -0.33 4.62
N LEU A 200 -27.88 0.77 4.01
CA LEU A 200 -28.53 1.33 2.82
C LEU A 200 -28.39 0.42 1.59
N LEU A 201 -27.29 -0.33 1.49
CA LEU A 201 -27.06 -1.32 0.45
C LEU A 201 -28.06 -2.48 0.57
N ALA A 202 -28.29 -3.01 1.77
CA ALA A 202 -29.33 -4.02 2.03
C ALA A 202 -30.75 -3.50 1.72
N LEU A 203 -31.04 -2.25 2.10
CA LEU A 203 -32.31 -1.58 1.76
C LEU A 203 -32.51 -1.50 0.24
N HIS A 204 -31.47 -1.12 -0.51
CA HIS A 204 -31.53 -1.06 -1.97
C HIS A 204 -31.54 -2.45 -2.62
N GLU A 205 -30.90 -3.47 -2.03
CA GLU A 205 -31.00 -4.86 -2.48
C GLU A 205 -32.43 -5.40 -2.40
N LYS A 206 -33.14 -5.19 -1.28
CA LYS A 206 -34.57 -5.54 -1.15
C LYS A 206 -35.43 -4.91 -2.24
N LEU A 207 -35.06 -3.72 -2.72
CA LEU A 207 -35.76 -2.98 -3.77
C LEU A 207 -35.24 -3.28 -5.19
N ASN A 208 -34.31 -4.22 -5.37
CA ASN A 208 -33.63 -4.52 -6.64
C ASN A 208 -32.89 -3.31 -7.26
N LYS A 209 -32.33 -2.45 -6.41
CA LYS A 209 -31.69 -1.17 -6.75
C LYS A 209 -30.25 -1.03 -6.24
N ARG A 210 -29.56 -2.14 -5.92
CA ARG A 210 -28.21 -2.17 -5.32
C ARG A 210 -27.23 -1.18 -5.97
N GLU A 211 -27.21 -1.11 -7.31
CA GLU A 211 -26.30 -0.26 -8.07
C GLU A 211 -26.50 1.25 -7.84
N GLU A 212 -27.70 1.68 -7.43
CA GLU A 212 -27.98 3.10 -7.16
C GLU A 212 -27.15 3.66 -5.98
N MET A 213 -26.64 2.79 -5.10
CA MET A 213 -25.77 3.18 -3.98
C MET A 213 -24.33 3.46 -4.41
N PHE A 214 -23.81 2.85 -5.47
CA PHE A 214 -22.38 2.95 -5.81
C PHE A 214 -21.91 4.37 -6.15
N LYS A 215 -22.83 5.26 -6.56
CA LYS A 215 -22.54 6.69 -6.79
C LYS A 215 -22.13 7.48 -5.53
N TYR A 216 -22.31 6.91 -4.33
CA TYR A 216 -21.93 7.50 -3.04
C TYR A 216 -20.61 6.95 -2.48
N LEU A 217 -19.90 6.09 -3.23
CA LEU A 217 -18.63 5.50 -2.79
C LEU A 217 -17.51 6.54 -2.59
N ASP A 218 -17.63 7.71 -3.22
CA ASP A 218 -16.77 8.86 -2.97
C ASP A 218 -16.90 9.37 -1.52
N LEU A 219 -18.12 9.51 -1.00
CA LEU A 219 -18.38 9.84 0.41
C LEU A 219 -17.91 8.73 1.36
N VAL A 220 -18.15 7.44 1.02
CA VAL A 220 -17.67 6.32 1.85
C VAL A 220 -16.14 6.28 1.90
N ALA A 221 -15.46 6.54 0.80
CA ALA A 221 -13.99 6.61 0.77
C ALA A 221 -13.43 7.84 1.51
N LEU A 222 -14.13 8.98 1.47
CA LEU A 222 -13.80 10.15 2.26
C LEU A 222 -13.81 9.82 3.76
N ALA A 223 -14.87 9.16 4.24
CA ALA A 223 -15.00 8.69 5.61
C ALA A 223 -13.91 7.67 6.00
N THR A 224 -13.83 6.56 5.26
CA THR A 224 -12.95 5.41 5.53
C THR A 224 -11.47 5.83 5.67
N VAL A 225 -11.04 6.83 4.91
CA VAL A 225 -9.66 7.35 4.98
C VAL A 225 -9.50 8.43 6.06
N ALA A 226 -10.54 9.22 6.35
CA ALA A 226 -10.50 10.25 7.39
C ALA A 226 -10.49 9.67 8.81
N ASP A 227 -11.23 8.59 9.04
CA ASP A 227 -11.31 7.83 10.29
C ASP A 227 -10.11 6.86 10.50
N ILE A 228 -9.23 6.74 9.49
CA ILE A 228 -7.97 5.97 9.59
C ILE A 228 -8.22 4.47 9.86
N VAL A 229 -9.34 3.90 9.40
CA VAL A 229 -9.59 2.45 9.47
C VAL A 229 -8.72 1.64 8.49
N PRO A 230 -8.49 0.33 8.76
CA PRO A 230 -7.68 -0.52 7.90
C PRO A 230 -8.18 -0.59 6.44
N LEU A 231 -7.32 -0.24 5.48
CA LEU A 231 -7.60 -0.30 4.04
C LEU A 231 -7.36 -1.71 3.47
N ILE A 232 -8.10 -2.67 4.03
CA ILE A 232 -8.15 -4.09 3.65
C ILE A 232 -9.61 -4.53 3.49
N ASN A 233 -9.85 -5.69 2.87
CA ASN A 233 -11.20 -6.26 2.68
C ASN A 233 -12.19 -5.22 2.07
N ASP A 234 -13.44 -5.10 2.55
CA ASP A 234 -14.43 -4.16 2.02
C ASP A 234 -13.95 -2.71 1.99
N ASN A 235 -13.23 -2.23 3.02
CA ASN A 235 -12.68 -0.87 3.04
C ASN A 235 -11.72 -0.62 1.87
N ARG A 236 -10.96 -1.64 1.44
CA ARG A 236 -10.09 -1.53 0.26
C ARG A 236 -10.90 -1.42 -1.02
N ILE A 237 -12.02 -2.12 -1.12
CA ILE A 237 -12.96 -2.03 -2.25
C ILE A 237 -13.61 -0.65 -2.27
N PHE A 238 -14.16 -0.20 -1.14
CA PHE A 238 -14.77 1.13 -0.98
C PHE A 238 -13.80 2.26 -1.33
N VAL A 239 -12.57 2.24 -0.80
CA VAL A 239 -11.59 3.29 -1.10
C VAL A 239 -11.09 3.21 -2.54
N LYS A 240 -10.87 2.01 -3.12
CA LYS A 240 -10.48 1.91 -4.53
C LYS A 240 -11.54 2.49 -5.46
N SER A 241 -12.78 2.00 -5.37
CA SER A 241 -13.88 2.47 -6.22
C SER A 241 -14.30 3.89 -5.90
N GLY A 242 -14.20 4.31 -4.63
CA GLY A 242 -14.50 5.67 -4.19
C GLY A 242 -13.49 6.72 -4.68
N LEU A 243 -12.20 6.40 -4.78
CA LEU A 243 -11.20 7.30 -5.39
C LEU A 243 -11.44 7.50 -6.89
N GLU A 244 -11.89 6.45 -7.59
CA GLU A 244 -12.33 6.55 -9.00
C GLU A 244 -13.63 7.35 -9.11
N GLN A 245 -14.60 7.11 -8.22
CA GLN A 245 -15.86 7.85 -8.15
C GLN A 245 -15.64 9.32 -7.78
N LEU A 246 -14.64 9.66 -6.96
CA LEU A 246 -14.33 11.04 -6.54
C LEU A 246 -13.93 11.92 -7.73
N LYS A 247 -13.16 11.39 -8.70
CA LYS A 247 -12.83 12.06 -9.96
C LYS A 247 -14.07 12.37 -10.81
N HIS A 248 -15.07 11.49 -10.73
CA HIS A 248 -16.31 11.53 -11.50
C HIS A 248 -17.54 11.82 -10.63
N THR A 249 -17.36 12.52 -9.50
CA THR A 249 -18.41 12.67 -8.49
C THR A 249 -19.67 13.29 -9.07
N THR A 250 -20.82 12.73 -8.67
CA THR A 250 -22.14 13.19 -9.10
C THR A 250 -22.71 14.30 -8.21
N LEU A 251 -22.03 14.60 -7.09
CA LEU A 251 -22.42 15.64 -6.14
C LEU A 251 -21.91 17.02 -6.62
N PRO A 252 -22.79 17.99 -6.96
CA PRO A 252 -22.37 19.28 -7.52
C PRO A 252 -21.47 20.09 -6.59
N SER A 253 -21.76 20.06 -5.29
CA SER A 253 -21.01 20.73 -4.23
C SER A 253 -19.60 20.16 -4.09
N LEU A 254 -19.47 18.85 -3.87
CA LEU A 254 -18.17 18.17 -3.77
C LEU A 254 -17.32 18.38 -5.03
N LYS A 255 -17.92 18.29 -6.23
CA LYS A 255 -17.23 18.56 -7.49
C LYS A 255 -16.63 19.97 -7.56
N ALA A 256 -17.38 20.97 -7.10
CA ALA A 256 -16.91 22.36 -7.06
C ALA A 256 -15.79 22.57 -6.03
N LEU A 257 -15.88 21.93 -4.86
CA LEU A 257 -14.80 21.96 -3.86
C LEU A 257 -13.52 21.31 -4.40
N LEU A 258 -13.60 20.13 -5.00
CA LEU A 258 -12.45 19.45 -5.58
C LEU A 258 -11.78 20.30 -6.69
N LYS A 259 -12.58 20.93 -7.56
CA LYS A 259 -12.04 21.87 -8.57
C LYS A 259 -11.35 23.09 -7.96
N ARG A 260 -11.77 23.56 -6.78
CA ARG A 260 -11.10 24.67 -6.07
C ARG A 260 -9.82 24.21 -5.37
N LEU A 261 -9.82 23.03 -4.75
CA LEU A 261 -8.66 22.47 -4.04
C LEU A 261 -7.54 22.02 -4.99
N PHE A 262 -7.88 21.57 -6.20
CA PHE A 262 -6.96 20.96 -7.16
C PHE A 262 -6.94 21.71 -8.50
N PHE A 263 -7.09 23.03 -8.48
CA PHE A 263 -7.26 23.86 -9.69
C PHE A 263 -6.20 23.63 -10.78
N GLU A 264 -4.94 23.40 -10.39
CA GLU A 264 -3.82 23.22 -11.33
C GLU A 264 -3.83 21.88 -12.09
N ASP A 265 -4.35 20.81 -11.48
CA ASP A 265 -4.22 19.45 -12.00
C ASP A 265 -5.53 18.63 -12.05
N TYR A 266 -6.67 19.16 -11.59
CA TYR A 266 -7.94 18.43 -11.41
C TYR A 266 -8.31 17.45 -12.53
N GLU A 267 -8.23 17.87 -13.81
CA GLU A 267 -8.64 17.03 -14.95
C GLU A 267 -7.68 15.84 -15.16
N THR A 268 -6.39 16.02 -14.92
CA THR A 268 -5.34 14.99 -15.08
C THR A 268 -5.04 14.20 -13.80
N ARG A 269 -5.43 14.74 -12.64
CA ARG A 269 -5.23 14.18 -11.30
C ARG A 269 -5.74 12.74 -11.19
N VAL A 270 -4.97 11.95 -10.47
CA VAL A 270 -5.34 10.62 -9.97
C VAL A 270 -5.44 10.76 -8.46
N PHE A 271 -6.63 10.59 -7.90
CA PHE A 271 -6.84 10.71 -6.47
C PHE A 271 -6.23 9.52 -5.72
N SER A 272 -5.69 9.81 -4.54
CA SER A 272 -5.08 8.87 -3.63
C SER A 272 -5.62 9.08 -2.19
N PRO A 273 -5.45 8.11 -1.28
CA PRO A 273 -5.81 8.31 0.14
C PRO A 273 -5.07 9.49 0.79
N TYR A 274 -3.90 9.88 0.27
CA TYR A 274 -3.22 11.09 0.72
C TYR A 274 -4.04 12.36 0.47
N ASP A 275 -4.69 12.46 -0.70
CA ASP A 275 -5.49 13.64 -1.06
C ASP A 275 -6.73 13.75 -0.18
N ILE A 276 -7.32 12.61 0.19
CA ILE A 276 -8.39 12.57 1.18
C ILE A 276 -7.86 12.97 2.55
N GLY A 277 -6.92 12.21 3.12
CA GLY A 277 -6.49 12.38 4.53
C GLY A 277 -5.79 13.70 4.84
N PHE A 278 -5.06 14.28 3.88
CA PHE A 278 -4.24 15.50 4.10
C PHE A 278 -4.78 16.78 3.43
N ILE A 279 -5.71 16.68 2.48
CA ILE A 279 -6.23 17.84 1.74
C ILE A 279 -7.74 18.00 1.91
N ILE A 280 -8.54 16.98 1.58
CA ILE A 280 -10.01 17.08 1.57
C ILE A 280 -10.61 16.93 2.98
N ALA A 281 -10.30 15.85 3.70
CA ALA A 281 -10.83 15.61 5.04
C ALA A 281 -10.48 16.74 6.03
N PRO A 282 -9.27 17.35 6.02
CA PRO A 282 -8.96 18.52 6.85
C PRO A 282 -9.78 19.79 6.57
N VAL A 283 -10.43 19.90 5.40
CA VAL A 283 -11.34 21.03 5.09
C VAL A 283 -12.64 20.88 5.89
N PHE A 284 -13.27 19.71 5.83
CA PHE A 284 -14.48 19.40 6.61
C PHE A 284 -14.19 19.35 8.12
N ASN A 285 -13.10 18.70 8.53
CA ASN A 285 -12.65 18.67 9.92
C ASN A 285 -12.32 20.05 10.50
N ALA A 286 -12.04 21.07 9.68
CA ALA A 286 -11.83 22.43 10.18
C ALA A 286 -13.16 23.09 10.59
N ALA A 287 -14.26 22.79 9.90
CA ALA A 287 -15.59 23.28 10.26
C ALA A 287 -16.00 22.76 11.64
N GLY A 288 -16.05 21.44 11.85
CA GLY A 288 -16.41 20.85 13.15
C GLY A 288 -15.42 21.11 14.31
N ARG A 289 -14.34 21.86 14.08
CA ARG A 289 -13.37 22.30 15.11
C ARG A 289 -13.46 23.78 15.46
N LEU A 290 -14.09 24.59 14.62
CA LEU A 290 -14.14 26.05 14.73
C LEU A 290 -15.57 26.61 14.66
N GLU A 291 -16.53 25.84 14.12
CA GLU A 291 -17.91 26.26 13.83
C GLU A 291 -18.88 25.06 13.89
N ASP A 292 -20.13 25.30 13.47
CA ASP A 292 -21.20 24.28 13.35
C ASP A 292 -20.96 23.30 12.18
N ALA A 293 -20.75 22.02 12.51
CA ALA A 293 -20.55 20.91 11.58
C ALA A 293 -21.75 20.66 10.65
N LYS A 294 -22.96 21.09 11.03
CA LYS A 294 -24.17 21.06 10.19
C LYS A 294 -23.94 21.71 8.83
N THR A 295 -23.15 22.79 8.79
CA THR A 295 -22.74 23.50 7.56
C THR A 295 -22.13 22.55 6.51
N SER A 296 -21.38 21.54 6.95
CA SER A 296 -20.73 20.58 6.06
C SER A 296 -21.73 19.57 5.48
N VAL A 297 -22.73 19.16 6.27
CA VAL A 297 -23.83 18.32 5.79
C VAL A 297 -24.70 19.10 4.80
N GLU A 298 -25.10 20.33 5.14
CA GLU A 298 -25.83 21.24 4.25
C GLU A 298 -25.11 21.46 2.91
N PHE A 299 -23.78 21.62 2.94
CA PHE A 299 -22.94 21.69 1.74
C PHE A 299 -22.99 20.39 0.92
N LEU A 300 -22.74 19.23 1.52
CA LEU A 300 -22.67 17.95 0.80
C LEU A 300 -24.01 17.52 0.18
N ILE A 301 -25.14 17.84 0.82
CA ILE A 301 -26.48 17.48 0.32
C ILE A 301 -27.08 18.49 -0.67
N SER A 302 -26.43 19.64 -0.90
CA SER A 302 -26.94 20.72 -1.74
C SER A 302 -26.58 20.56 -3.22
N ASP A 303 -27.58 20.75 -4.08
CA ASP A 303 -27.48 20.90 -5.54
C ASP A 303 -27.53 22.37 -6.00
N ASP A 304 -27.88 23.29 -5.10
CA ASP A 304 -28.05 24.71 -5.39
C ASP A 304 -26.72 25.47 -5.30
N HIS A 305 -26.16 25.79 -6.47
CA HIS A 305 -24.93 26.58 -6.63
C HIS A 305 -24.94 27.89 -5.83
N THR A 306 -26.10 28.57 -5.69
CA THR A 306 -26.17 29.84 -4.95
C THR A 306 -25.98 29.65 -3.45
N LYS A 307 -26.35 28.48 -2.92
CA LYS A 307 -26.19 28.12 -1.51
C LYS A 307 -24.81 27.55 -1.21
N PHE A 308 -24.30 26.62 -2.03
CA PHE A 308 -23.08 25.91 -1.68
C PHE A 308 -21.77 26.63 -2.08
N LEU A 309 -21.78 27.52 -3.08
CA LEU A 309 -20.54 28.21 -3.48
C LEU A 309 -19.95 29.08 -2.35
N PRO A 310 -20.71 29.90 -1.59
CA PRO A 310 -20.18 30.62 -0.43
C PRO A 310 -19.64 29.70 0.67
N LEU A 311 -20.21 28.51 0.84
CA LEU A 311 -19.74 27.53 1.83
C LEU A 311 -18.36 26.96 1.47
N ILE A 312 -18.01 26.85 0.19
CA ILE A 312 -16.66 26.41 -0.24
C ILE A 312 -15.60 27.39 0.27
N ASP A 313 -15.81 28.70 0.09
CA ASP A 313 -14.88 29.72 0.53
C ASP A 313 -14.73 29.69 2.06
N LYS A 314 -15.84 29.59 2.80
CA LYS A 314 -15.86 29.46 4.26
C LYS A 314 -15.10 28.22 4.77
N LEU A 315 -15.35 27.05 4.16
CA LEU A 315 -14.68 25.79 4.51
C LEU A 315 -13.16 25.85 4.27
N ILE A 316 -12.73 26.49 3.18
CA ILE A 316 -11.31 26.69 2.87
C ILE A 316 -10.66 27.66 3.85
N GLU A 317 -11.31 28.80 4.14
CA GLU A 317 -10.86 29.81 5.11
C GLU A 317 -10.70 29.21 6.52
N ASN A 318 -11.70 28.45 7.00
CA ASN A 318 -11.62 27.74 8.27
C ASN A 318 -10.40 26.82 8.36
N ASN A 319 -10.09 26.07 7.29
CA ASN A 319 -8.90 25.21 7.26
C ASN A 319 -7.60 26.00 7.19
N GLN A 320 -7.57 27.18 6.55
CA GLN A 320 -6.41 28.08 6.58
C GLN A 320 -6.18 28.64 7.99
N ASN A 321 -7.23 29.18 8.64
CA ASN A 321 -7.18 29.68 10.01
C ASN A 321 -6.74 28.58 10.99
N ARG A 322 -7.28 27.37 10.87
CA ARG A 322 -6.85 26.19 11.64
C ARG A 322 -5.37 25.86 11.43
N LYS A 323 -4.84 25.94 10.20
CA LYS A 323 -3.43 25.68 9.90
C LYS A 323 -2.52 26.72 10.55
N ILE A 324 -2.86 28.01 10.46
CA ILE A 324 -2.11 29.13 11.06
C ILE A 324 -2.06 28.96 12.60
N LEU A 325 -3.20 28.71 13.23
CA LEU A 325 -3.27 28.49 14.68
C LEU A 325 -2.47 27.25 15.12
N GLN A 326 -2.56 26.16 14.36
CA GLN A 326 -1.79 24.93 14.60
C GLN A 326 -0.28 25.15 14.48
N GLU A 327 0.18 25.97 13.54
CA GLU A 327 1.60 26.30 13.38
C GLU A 327 2.10 27.19 14.52
N LYS A 328 1.33 28.22 14.90
CA LYS A 328 1.63 29.07 16.07
C LYS A 328 1.78 28.24 17.35
N ILE A 329 0.80 27.38 17.65
CA ILE A 329 0.81 26.53 18.86
C ILE A 329 1.97 25.52 18.78
N LEU A 330 2.26 24.93 17.61
CA LEU A 330 3.38 24.00 17.46
C LEU A 330 4.71 24.68 17.73
N ASN A 331 4.98 25.85 17.16
CA ASN A 331 6.25 26.56 17.35
C ASN A 331 6.43 26.93 18.84
N SER A 332 5.39 27.49 19.47
CA SER A 332 5.37 27.79 20.91
C SER A 332 5.57 26.55 21.80
N CYS A 333 5.11 25.37 21.37
CA CYS A 333 5.42 24.10 22.05
C CYS A 333 6.87 23.67 21.85
N LEU A 334 7.39 23.75 20.61
CA LEU A 334 8.75 23.33 20.29
C LEU A 334 9.78 24.18 21.03
N GLU A 335 9.60 25.50 21.08
CA GLU A 335 10.43 26.42 21.88
C GLU A 335 10.48 25.96 23.34
N THR A 336 9.32 25.77 23.99
CA THR A 336 9.24 25.32 25.39
C THR A 336 9.80 23.92 25.63
N ILE A 337 9.75 23.01 24.64
CA ILE A 337 10.35 21.66 24.72
C ILE A 337 11.88 21.73 24.68
N GLU A 338 12.46 22.57 23.81
CA GLU A 338 13.92 22.72 23.72
C GLU A 338 14.47 23.51 24.93
N GLU A 339 13.83 24.62 25.31
CA GLU A 339 14.24 25.49 26.43
C GLU A 339 14.29 24.76 27.79
N ASN A 340 13.30 23.91 28.05
CA ASN A 340 13.18 23.16 29.32
C ASN A 340 13.67 21.71 29.19
N GLU A 341 14.33 21.38 28.07
CA GLU A 341 14.83 20.04 27.72
C GLU A 341 13.79 18.90 27.91
N LEU A 342 12.50 19.18 27.67
CA LEU A 342 11.41 18.23 27.89
C LEU A 342 11.56 16.95 27.04
N TYR A 343 12.30 17.03 25.93
CA TYR A 343 12.68 15.88 25.12
C TYR A 343 13.51 14.82 25.91
N LYS A 344 14.08 15.16 27.07
CA LYS A 344 14.76 14.22 27.99
C LYS A 344 13.79 13.45 28.90
N LYS A 345 12.60 13.98 29.21
CA LYS A 345 11.57 13.32 30.02
C LYS A 345 10.95 12.13 29.29
N SER A 346 10.28 11.22 30.01
CA SER A 346 9.64 10.02 29.41
C SER A 346 8.35 10.38 28.68
N ILE A 347 7.60 11.34 29.21
CA ILE A 347 6.42 11.95 28.58
C ILE A 347 6.64 13.44 28.40
N ILE A 348 6.24 13.98 27.25
CA ILE A 348 6.32 15.43 26.96
C ILE A 348 4.98 16.06 27.36
N LEU A 349 5.01 17.05 28.27
CA LEU A 349 3.83 17.83 28.64
C LEU A 349 4.07 19.32 28.38
N VAL A 350 3.17 19.98 27.64
CA VAL A 350 3.19 21.44 27.43
C VAL A 350 1.81 22.03 27.68
N ALA A 351 1.73 23.04 28.55
CA ALA A 351 0.49 23.73 28.91
C ALA A 351 0.65 25.24 28.77
N LYS A 352 -0.24 25.91 28.02
CA LYS A 352 -0.29 27.38 27.92
C LYS A 352 -1.73 27.89 27.74
N GLU A 353 -1.95 29.15 28.09
CA GLU A 353 -3.25 29.85 27.95
C GLU A 353 -3.58 30.20 26.49
N GLU A 354 -2.56 30.40 25.65
CA GLU A 354 -2.70 30.77 24.24
C GLU A 354 -3.05 29.61 23.30
N PHE A 355 -3.29 28.42 23.85
CA PHE A 355 -3.63 27.20 23.11
C PHE A 355 -5.14 27.05 22.92
N HIS A 356 -5.55 26.19 22.00
CA HIS A 356 -6.97 26.00 21.67
C HIS A 356 -7.30 24.51 21.53
N HIS A 357 -8.23 24.00 22.34
CA HIS A 357 -8.63 22.59 22.44
C HIS A 357 -9.00 21.95 21.10
N GLY A 358 -9.61 22.73 20.20
CA GLY A 358 -9.89 22.30 18.82
C GLY A 358 -8.65 21.88 18.00
N VAL A 359 -7.44 22.30 18.40
CA VAL A 359 -6.19 22.18 17.64
C VAL A 359 -5.08 21.40 18.39
N ILE A 360 -5.01 21.47 19.73
CA ILE A 360 -3.93 20.86 20.54
C ILE A 360 -3.67 19.38 20.23
N GLY A 361 -4.69 18.58 19.90
CA GLY A 361 -4.50 17.15 19.56
C GLY A 361 -3.71 16.92 18.26
N ILE A 362 -3.75 17.84 17.30
CA ILE A 362 -2.91 17.78 16.08
C ILE A 362 -1.46 18.15 16.43
N VAL A 363 -1.28 19.14 17.32
CA VAL A 363 0.05 19.57 17.78
C VAL A 363 0.72 18.45 18.59
N ALA A 364 0.00 17.82 19.51
CA ALA A 364 0.47 16.64 20.25
C ALA A 364 0.91 15.50 19.31
N SER A 365 0.18 15.29 18.21
CA SER A 365 0.53 14.27 17.20
C SER A 365 1.86 14.61 16.50
N LYS A 366 2.07 15.89 16.13
CA LYS A 366 3.31 16.35 15.48
C LYS A 366 4.53 16.33 16.41
N ILE A 367 4.35 16.66 17.68
CA ILE A 367 5.40 16.59 18.70
C ILE A 367 5.80 15.12 18.92
N LEU A 368 4.81 14.22 19.08
CA LEU A 368 5.06 12.78 19.13
C LEU A 368 5.80 12.29 17.87
N ASP A 369 5.44 12.75 16.68
CA ASP A 369 6.15 12.36 15.45
C ASP A 369 7.60 12.86 15.37
N LYS A 370 7.93 14.00 15.98
CA LYS A 370 9.29 14.57 16.04
C LYS A 370 10.17 13.85 17.06
N TYR A 371 9.68 13.67 18.30
CA TYR A 371 10.49 13.14 19.42
C TYR A 371 10.26 11.65 19.72
N TYR A 372 9.23 11.03 19.14
CA TYR A 372 8.76 9.67 19.40
C TYR A 372 8.54 9.33 20.88
N LYS A 373 7.84 10.23 21.57
CA LYS A 373 7.44 10.08 22.99
C LYS A 373 5.96 10.35 23.18
N PRO A 374 5.30 9.69 24.15
CA PRO A 374 3.97 10.08 24.61
C PRO A 374 3.94 11.59 24.89
N THR A 375 2.88 12.25 24.44
CA THR A 375 2.79 13.71 24.43
C THR A 375 1.42 14.17 24.90
N ILE A 376 1.39 15.14 25.81
CA ILE A 376 0.20 15.81 26.32
C ILE A 376 0.33 17.32 26.03
N VAL A 377 -0.66 17.90 25.38
CA VAL A 377 -0.75 19.35 25.16
C VAL A 377 -2.03 19.85 25.82
N LEU A 378 -1.95 20.93 26.59
CA LEU A 378 -3.07 21.48 27.37
C LEU A 378 -3.35 22.95 27.09
N GLU A 379 -4.61 23.28 26.84
CA GLU A 379 -5.15 24.65 26.97
C GLU A 379 -5.43 24.95 28.44
N ILE A 380 -4.90 26.05 28.96
CA ILE A 380 -5.17 26.54 30.32
C ILE A 380 -6.30 27.58 30.27
N ASN A 381 -7.41 27.33 30.96
CA ASN A 381 -8.43 28.33 31.24
C ASN A 381 -8.30 28.82 32.69
N ARG A 382 -7.75 30.03 32.88
CA ARG A 382 -7.60 30.63 34.22
C ARG A 382 -8.93 31.05 34.85
N GLU A 383 -9.94 31.41 34.06
CA GLU A 383 -11.24 31.86 34.59
C GLU A 383 -12.02 30.69 35.21
N GLU A 384 -11.98 29.52 34.56
CA GLU A 384 -12.57 28.28 35.08
C GLU A 384 -11.66 27.56 36.10
N GLY A 385 -10.37 27.92 36.18
CA GLY A 385 -9.39 27.23 37.03
C GLY A 385 -9.03 25.82 36.57
N ILE A 386 -9.27 25.49 35.29
CA ILE A 386 -9.05 24.17 34.69
C ILE A 386 -8.13 24.23 33.47
N ALA A 387 -7.54 23.08 33.13
CA ALA A 387 -6.91 22.87 31.83
C ALA A 387 -7.61 21.73 31.06
N LYS A 388 -7.76 21.89 29.74
CA LYS A 388 -8.28 20.89 28.81
C LYS A 388 -7.12 20.31 28.00
N ALA A 389 -6.92 18.99 28.09
CA ALA A 389 -5.79 18.28 27.52
C ALA A 389 -6.16 17.43 26.30
N SER A 390 -5.24 17.31 25.34
CA SER A 390 -5.26 16.22 24.36
C SER A 390 -3.92 15.49 24.35
N CYS A 391 -4.00 14.17 24.39
CA CYS A 391 -2.89 13.24 24.55
C CYS A 391 -2.68 12.43 23.28
N ARG A 392 -1.43 12.10 22.96
CA ARG A 392 -1.04 11.14 21.92
C ARG A 392 0.03 10.21 22.46
N SER A 393 0.02 8.97 22.01
CA SER A 393 0.88 7.91 22.56
C SER A 393 1.50 7.01 21.50
N THR A 394 2.60 6.37 21.88
CA THR A 394 3.30 5.34 21.10
C THR A 394 2.61 3.98 21.23
N GLU A 395 2.97 3.01 20.37
CA GLU A 395 2.47 1.61 20.49
C GLU A 395 2.80 1.03 21.88
N SER A 396 3.92 1.44 22.48
CA SER A 396 4.47 0.99 23.77
C SER A 396 3.82 1.56 25.04
N PHE A 397 3.03 2.64 24.97
CA PHE A 397 2.44 3.26 26.16
C PHE A 397 0.93 3.44 26.03
N ASN A 398 0.16 2.74 26.85
CA ASN A 398 -1.30 2.85 26.87
C ASN A 398 -1.75 4.12 27.63
N MET A 399 -2.15 5.15 26.89
CA MET A 399 -2.56 6.43 27.47
C MET A 399 -3.82 6.33 28.33
N ILE A 400 -4.84 5.57 27.90
CA ILE A 400 -6.09 5.47 28.67
C ILE A 400 -5.90 4.68 29.97
N GLU A 401 -5.02 3.67 29.99
CA GLU A 401 -4.62 3.00 31.24
C GLU A 401 -3.85 3.94 32.17
N ALA A 402 -2.93 4.73 31.64
CA ALA A 402 -2.18 5.73 32.40
C ALA A 402 -3.12 6.75 33.07
N LEU A 403 -4.07 7.32 32.31
CA LEU A 403 -5.07 8.26 32.85
C LEU A 403 -6.00 7.58 33.87
N THR A 404 -6.36 6.31 33.66
CA THR A 404 -7.21 5.55 34.60
C THR A 404 -6.53 5.37 35.96
N LYS A 405 -5.22 5.08 35.99
CA LYS A 405 -4.47 4.97 37.26
C LYS A 405 -4.31 6.31 37.99
N HIS A 406 -4.31 7.42 37.25
CA HIS A 406 -4.16 8.79 37.76
C HIS A 406 -5.50 9.55 37.84
N SER A 407 -6.63 8.84 37.79
CA SER A 407 -7.97 9.43 37.66
C SER A 407 -8.34 10.40 38.80
N HIS A 408 -7.73 10.26 39.97
CA HIS A 408 -7.95 11.11 41.14
C HIS A 408 -7.50 12.56 40.94
N PHE A 409 -6.59 12.83 40.01
CA PHE A 409 -6.23 14.20 39.62
C PHE A 409 -7.23 14.83 38.64
N LEU A 410 -8.02 14.03 37.92
CA LEU A 410 -8.75 14.40 36.72
C LEU A 410 -10.24 14.64 37.02
N SER A 411 -10.81 15.71 36.47
CA SER A 411 -12.26 15.99 36.62
C SER A 411 -13.10 15.24 35.59
N LYS A 412 -12.56 15.01 34.38
CA LYS A 412 -13.13 14.16 33.32
C LYS A 412 -11.97 13.58 32.49
N PHE A 413 -12.09 12.36 31.98
CA PHE A 413 -11.15 11.80 31.00
C PHE A 413 -11.80 10.72 30.13
N GLY A 414 -11.22 10.45 28.97
CA GLY A 414 -11.67 9.40 28.05
C GLY A 414 -10.76 9.24 26.83
N GLY A 415 -10.96 8.16 26.07
CA GLY A 415 -10.21 7.84 24.86
C GLY A 415 -9.73 6.39 24.80
N HIS A 416 -8.67 6.16 24.03
CA HIS A 416 -8.14 4.85 23.67
C HIS A 416 -6.60 4.82 23.85
N HIS A 417 -5.97 3.68 23.55
CA HIS A 417 -4.53 3.45 23.74
C HIS A 417 -3.63 4.57 23.20
N GLY A 418 -3.82 4.95 21.93
CA GLY A 418 -2.97 5.91 21.21
C GLY A 418 -3.39 7.39 21.32
N ALA A 419 -4.60 7.68 21.81
CA ALA A 419 -5.15 9.03 21.88
C ALA A 419 -6.20 9.16 22.99
N ALA A 420 -6.09 10.21 23.80
CA ALA A 420 -7.03 10.49 24.88
C ALA A 420 -7.23 12.00 25.09
N GLY A 421 -8.23 12.37 25.87
CA GLY A 421 -8.47 13.72 26.36
C GLY A 421 -8.88 13.72 27.83
N PHE A 422 -8.53 14.79 28.54
CA PHE A 422 -8.92 14.96 29.94
C PHE A 422 -9.07 16.43 30.33
N SER A 423 -9.71 16.65 31.48
CA SER A 423 -9.76 17.94 32.17
C SER A 423 -9.16 17.80 33.57
N ILE A 424 -8.38 18.79 33.99
CA ILE A 424 -7.65 18.80 35.25
C ILE A 424 -7.76 20.18 35.92
N LEU A 425 -7.80 20.23 37.26
CA LEU A 425 -7.69 21.48 38.02
C LEU A 425 -6.24 21.99 37.94
N LEU A 426 -6.03 23.30 37.78
CA LEU A 426 -4.66 23.84 37.61
C LEU A 426 -3.73 23.51 38.79
N ASN A 427 -4.26 23.46 40.01
CA ASN A 427 -3.50 23.10 41.21
C ASN A 427 -3.00 21.65 41.21
N ASN A 428 -3.62 20.76 40.43
CA ASN A 428 -3.24 19.34 40.34
C ASN A 428 -2.20 19.05 39.25
N LEU A 429 -1.89 20.03 38.38
CA LEU A 429 -1.18 19.79 37.13
C LEU A 429 0.28 19.35 37.32
N GLU A 430 0.98 19.94 38.30
CA GLU A 430 2.38 19.64 38.60
C GLU A 430 2.53 18.23 39.19
N GLU A 431 1.77 17.91 40.25
CA GLU A 431 1.73 16.58 40.86
C GLU A 431 1.32 15.48 39.86
N PHE A 432 0.34 15.77 39.00
CA PHE A 432 -0.07 14.86 37.93
C PHE A 432 1.07 14.60 36.92
N TYR A 433 1.81 15.64 36.52
CA TYR A 433 2.88 15.51 35.53
C TYR A 433 4.02 14.63 36.05
N ASP A 434 4.45 14.85 37.29
CA ASP A 434 5.49 14.01 37.91
C ASP A 434 5.03 12.55 38.06
N ALA A 435 3.78 12.34 38.50
CA ALA A 435 3.21 11.00 38.64
C ALA A 435 3.12 10.25 37.30
N ILE A 436 2.59 10.88 36.25
CA ILE A 436 2.44 10.23 34.94
C ILE A 436 3.79 10.08 34.21
N ASN A 437 4.75 10.99 34.40
CA ASN A 437 6.10 10.83 33.86
C ASN A 437 6.81 9.64 34.50
N LYS A 438 6.73 9.51 35.84
CA LYS A 438 7.31 8.37 36.56
C LYS A 438 6.66 7.04 36.12
N TYR A 439 5.34 7.01 36.01
CA TYR A 439 4.62 5.83 35.51
C TYR A 439 5.01 5.46 34.06
N CYS A 440 5.29 6.45 33.22
CA CYS A 440 5.84 6.20 31.88
C CYS A 440 7.25 5.61 31.96
N GLU A 441 8.14 6.17 32.78
CA GLU A 441 9.51 5.70 33.00
C GLU A 441 9.57 4.26 33.54
N GLU A 442 8.64 3.87 34.40
CA GLU A 442 8.53 2.50 34.95
C GLU A 442 8.07 1.46 33.91
N ILE A 443 7.43 1.89 32.80
CA ILE A 443 6.84 1.00 31.78
C ILE A 443 7.62 0.98 30.47
N THR A 444 8.12 2.12 30.00
CA THR A 444 8.81 2.20 28.71
C THR A 444 10.28 1.84 28.82
N HIS A 445 10.77 0.94 27.97
CA HIS A 445 12.19 0.64 27.87
C HIS A 445 12.89 1.52 26.83
N GLU A 446 14.23 1.54 26.83
CA GLU A 446 15.01 2.38 25.91
C GLU A 446 14.65 2.13 24.43
N HIS A 447 14.41 0.88 24.05
CA HIS A 447 14.03 0.51 22.69
C HIS A 447 12.62 0.98 22.28
N ASP A 448 11.72 1.24 23.24
CA ASP A 448 10.37 1.77 23.00
C ASP A 448 10.39 3.26 22.62
N THR A 449 11.49 3.96 22.88
CA THR A 449 11.70 5.36 22.48
C THR A 449 12.20 5.50 21.02
N LEU A 450 12.45 4.39 20.34
CA LEU A 450 12.93 4.35 18.96
C LEU A 450 11.77 4.13 17.99
N LYS A 451 11.53 5.09 17.08
CA LYS A 451 10.46 4.98 16.07
C LYS A 451 10.69 3.75 15.17
N PRO A 452 9.78 2.77 15.13
CA PRO A 452 9.97 1.54 14.38
C PRO A 452 9.76 1.77 12.88
N ILE A 453 10.78 1.45 12.09
CA ILE A 453 10.74 1.42 10.62
C ILE A 453 10.70 -0.05 10.20
N LYS A 454 9.52 -0.51 9.78
CA LYS A 454 9.27 -1.88 9.34
C LYS A 454 9.73 -2.03 7.88
N ILE A 455 10.90 -2.62 7.67
CA ILE A 455 11.53 -2.85 6.36
C ILE A 455 10.96 -4.14 5.74
N GLU A 456 10.36 -4.03 4.56
CA GLU A 456 9.83 -5.16 3.79
C GLU A 456 10.95 -6.08 3.30
N LYS A 457 11.96 -5.52 2.62
CA LYS A 457 13.11 -6.25 2.09
C LYS A 457 14.34 -5.33 1.92
N ILE A 458 15.54 -5.91 2.00
CA ILE A 458 16.76 -5.27 1.49
C ILE A 458 16.80 -5.48 -0.02
N LEU A 459 16.93 -4.40 -0.78
CA LEU A 459 17.00 -4.44 -2.24
C LEU A 459 18.41 -4.11 -2.73
N THR A 460 18.67 -4.45 -4.00
CA THR A 460 19.76 -3.89 -4.81
C THR A 460 19.27 -2.70 -5.61
N LEU A 461 20.18 -1.79 -5.98
CA LEU A 461 19.86 -0.51 -6.62
C LEU A 461 19.16 -0.66 -7.98
N ASP A 462 19.37 -1.78 -8.68
CA ASP A 462 18.70 -2.11 -9.94
C ASP A 462 17.18 -2.29 -9.82
N LYS A 463 16.66 -2.53 -8.61
CA LYS A 463 15.23 -2.59 -8.33
C LYS A 463 14.56 -1.21 -8.38
N LEU A 464 15.30 -0.10 -8.41
CA LEU A 464 14.76 1.22 -8.79
C LEU A 464 14.59 1.32 -10.32
N CYS A 465 13.72 0.46 -10.87
CA CYS A 465 13.40 0.39 -12.30
C CYS A 465 11.89 0.46 -12.52
N TYR A 466 11.46 0.75 -13.75
CA TYR A 466 10.04 0.87 -14.08
C TYR A 466 9.24 -0.38 -13.70
N GLY A 467 9.68 -1.57 -14.09
CA GLY A 467 8.91 -2.81 -13.88
C GLY A 467 8.63 -3.14 -12.41
N PHE A 468 9.61 -2.94 -11.52
CA PHE A 468 9.41 -3.16 -10.08
C PHE A 468 8.48 -2.09 -9.49
N LEU A 469 8.74 -0.80 -9.75
CA LEU A 469 7.93 0.30 -9.21
C LEU A 469 6.49 0.29 -9.76
N ASP A 470 6.28 -0.15 -11.00
CA ASP A 470 4.95 -0.34 -11.58
C ASP A 470 4.20 -1.51 -10.95
N SER A 471 4.90 -2.61 -10.62
CA SER A 471 4.29 -3.72 -9.86
C SER A 471 3.78 -3.27 -8.49
N LEU A 472 4.55 -2.44 -7.77
CA LEU A 472 4.18 -1.92 -6.45
C LEU A 472 2.88 -1.11 -6.47
N LYS A 473 2.47 -0.49 -7.60
CA LYS A 473 1.19 0.23 -7.70
C LYS A 473 -0.03 -0.67 -7.48
N GLN A 474 0.08 -1.97 -7.75
CA GLN A 474 -1.03 -2.92 -7.53
C GLN A 474 -1.35 -3.09 -6.03
N LEU A 475 -0.45 -2.67 -5.14
CA LEU A 475 -0.67 -2.64 -3.69
C LEU A 475 -1.53 -1.44 -3.26
N GLU A 476 -1.70 -0.41 -4.10
CA GLU A 476 -2.54 0.76 -3.82
C GLU A 476 -4.04 0.37 -3.81
N PRO A 477 -4.91 1.08 -3.06
CA PRO A 477 -4.65 2.26 -2.22
C PRO A 477 -3.83 1.94 -0.94
N TYR A 478 -2.80 2.75 -0.66
CA TYR A 478 -2.05 2.68 0.60
C TYR A 478 -2.72 3.50 1.72
N GLY A 479 -2.64 3.02 2.96
CA GLY A 479 -3.17 3.71 4.14
C GLY A 479 -2.91 2.91 5.42
N PHE A 480 -3.74 3.12 6.45
CA PHE A 480 -3.71 2.27 7.64
C PHE A 480 -4.05 0.82 7.28
N GLY A 481 -3.50 -0.17 7.98
CA GLY A 481 -3.56 -1.60 7.60
C GLY A 481 -2.78 -1.98 6.32
N ASN A 482 -2.56 -1.06 5.38
CA ASN A 482 -1.87 -1.28 4.12
C ASN A 482 -0.84 -0.15 3.83
N PRO A 483 0.26 -0.03 4.61
CA PRO A 483 1.22 1.06 4.43
C PRO A 483 1.99 0.95 3.11
N THR A 484 2.50 2.08 2.63
CA THR A 484 3.49 2.10 1.54
C THR A 484 4.73 1.29 1.97
N PRO A 485 5.20 0.32 1.16
CA PRO A 485 6.34 -0.51 1.52
C PRO A 485 7.61 0.33 1.67
N ILE A 486 8.34 0.12 2.77
CA ILE A 486 9.66 0.69 3.01
C ILE A 486 10.68 -0.42 2.76
N PHE A 487 11.67 -0.13 1.92
CA PHE A 487 12.79 -1.03 1.64
C PHE A 487 14.07 -0.48 2.22
N ALA A 488 15.12 -1.30 2.24
CA ALA A 488 16.46 -0.85 2.61
C ALA A 488 17.47 -1.08 1.49
N PHE A 489 18.40 -0.14 1.31
CA PHE A 489 19.69 -0.40 0.71
C PHE A 489 20.71 -0.62 1.81
N TYR A 490 21.53 -1.67 1.68
CA TYR A 490 22.56 -2.02 2.65
C TYR A 490 23.94 -1.62 2.15
N ASN A 491 24.64 -0.81 2.94
CA ASN A 491 26.04 -0.41 2.74
C ASN A 491 26.39 0.07 1.31
N ILE A 492 25.60 1.00 0.77
CA ILE A 492 25.79 1.56 -0.57
C ILE A 492 26.62 2.85 -0.57
N GLU A 493 27.27 3.13 -1.69
CA GLU A 493 28.02 4.36 -1.93
C GLU A 493 27.08 5.49 -2.37
N TYR A 494 27.54 6.74 -2.23
CA TYR A 494 26.78 7.91 -2.68
C TYR A 494 27.69 9.03 -3.20
N SER A 495 27.12 9.99 -3.94
CA SER A 495 27.78 11.23 -4.34
C SER A 495 26.79 12.40 -4.40
N ASP A 496 27.29 13.60 -4.72
CA ASP A 496 26.49 14.81 -4.97
C ASP A 496 25.59 15.23 -3.80
N LEU A 497 25.97 14.85 -2.58
CA LEU A 497 25.23 15.15 -1.35
C LEU A 497 25.16 16.67 -1.13
N LYS A 498 23.95 17.21 -1.11
CA LYS A 498 23.71 18.66 -1.02
C LYS A 498 22.38 18.99 -0.35
N LEU A 499 22.32 20.20 0.23
CA LEU A 499 21.08 20.78 0.73
C LEU A 499 20.23 21.33 -0.42
N ILE A 500 18.91 21.15 -0.34
CA ILE A 500 17.91 21.67 -1.29
C ILE A 500 16.71 22.29 -0.54
N GLY A 501 15.82 22.94 -1.30
CA GLY A 501 14.66 23.66 -0.77
C GLY A 501 14.97 25.11 -0.41
N LYS A 502 13.93 25.94 -0.27
CA LYS A 502 14.04 27.39 0.03
C LYS A 502 14.78 27.64 1.36
N GLU A 503 14.53 26.79 2.34
CA GLU A 503 15.11 26.83 3.69
C GLU A 503 16.39 25.99 3.83
N ARG A 504 16.84 25.32 2.76
CA ARG A 504 18.00 24.41 2.76
C ARG A 504 17.93 23.30 3.83
N ASN A 505 16.73 22.84 4.15
CA ASN A 505 16.45 21.87 5.23
C ASN A 505 16.21 20.44 4.73
N HIS A 506 16.39 20.16 3.44
CA HIS A 506 16.28 18.80 2.87
C HIS A 506 17.61 18.39 2.21
N LEU A 507 17.90 17.08 2.18
CA LEU A 507 19.07 16.53 1.49
C LEU A 507 18.71 15.95 0.12
N SER A 508 19.64 16.05 -0.83
CA SER A 508 19.62 15.32 -2.09
C SER A 508 20.95 14.64 -2.35
N MET A 509 20.93 13.42 -2.92
CA MET A 509 22.13 12.65 -3.27
C MET A 509 21.93 11.73 -4.48
N THR A 510 23.04 11.41 -5.14
CA THR A 510 23.17 10.29 -6.09
C THR A 510 23.54 9.03 -5.31
N LEU A 511 22.84 7.93 -5.54
CA LEU A 511 23.13 6.62 -4.94
C LEU A 511 23.88 5.75 -5.94
N LYS A 512 24.86 4.97 -5.46
CA LYS A 512 25.72 4.11 -6.29
C LYS A 512 25.85 2.71 -5.71
N GLN A 513 25.75 1.71 -6.58
CA GLN A 513 26.00 0.32 -6.23
C GLN A 513 26.43 -0.45 -7.48
N ASN A 514 27.52 -1.22 -7.41
CA ASN A 514 27.99 -2.09 -8.49
C ASN A 514 28.17 -1.40 -9.87
N GLY A 515 28.46 -0.09 -9.89
CA GLY A 515 28.59 0.73 -11.10
C GLY A 515 27.26 1.27 -11.67
N LEU A 516 26.12 0.94 -11.09
CA LEU A 516 24.84 1.61 -11.36
C LEU A 516 24.76 2.92 -10.53
N GLU A 517 24.34 4.01 -11.16
CA GLU A 517 24.02 5.28 -10.48
C GLU A 517 22.52 5.60 -10.62
N VAL A 518 21.90 6.01 -9.52
CA VAL A 518 20.54 6.60 -9.50
C VAL A 518 20.64 8.00 -8.90
N ARG A 519 20.26 9.03 -9.67
CA ARG A 519 20.40 10.45 -9.29
C ARG A 519 19.12 10.99 -8.65
N ASN A 520 19.25 12.10 -7.91
CA ASN A 520 18.12 12.87 -7.36
C ASN A 520 17.24 12.06 -6.38
N ASN A 521 17.88 11.36 -5.44
CA ASN A 521 17.21 10.78 -4.27
C ASN A 521 17.13 11.85 -3.17
N PHE A 522 16.11 11.79 -2.32
CA PHE A 522 15.79 12.90 -1.40
C PHE A 522 15.51 12.43 0.01
N TRP A 523 15.99 13.20 1.00
CA TRP A 523 15.62 13.05 2.41
C TRP A 523 15.06 14.38 2.92
N PHE A 524 13.73 14.44 3.07
CA PHE A 524 13.03 15.66 3.49
C PHE A 524 13.19 15.90 5.00
N GLY A 525 13.49 17.15 5.37
CA GLY A 525 13.66 17.56 6.77
C GLY A 525 14.95 17.08 7.44
N ALA A 526 15.95 16.66 6.67
CA ALA A 526 17.16 16.00 7.16
C ALA A 526 18.43 16.86 7.01
N GLY A 527 18.31 18.18 6.80
CA GLY A 527 19.45 19.06 6.55
C GLY A 527 20.55 19.02 7.64
N GLU A 528 20.15 18.81 8.90
CA GLU A 528 21.04 18.68 10.06
C GLU A 528 22.03 17.49 9.98
N TYR A 529 21.70 16.44 9.20
CA TYR A 529 22.54 15.25 9.10
C TYR A 529 23.67 15.38 8.08
N LEU A 530 23.76 16.47 7.30
CA LEU A 530 24.74 16.66 6.23
C LEU A 530 26.17 16.33 6.66
N ASP A 531 26.67 17.02 7.68
CA ASP A 531 28.04 16.89 8.18
C ASP A 531 28.30 15.56 8.91
N THR A 532 27.23 14.85 9.29
CA THR A 532 27.34 13.50 9.86
C THR A 532 27.47 12.45 8.76
N ILE A 533 26.70 12.58 7.67
CA ILE A 533 26.77 11.67 6.52
C ILE A 533 28.14 11.78 5.84
N LEU A 534 28.63 13.01 5.61
CA LEU A 534 29.92 13.29 4.93
C LEU A 534 31.17 12.65 5.58
N LYS A 535 31.05 12.03 6.75
CA LYS A 535 32.14 11.32 7.45
C LYS A 535 32.28 9.84 7.05
N TYR A 536 31.39 9.32 6.21
CA TYR A 536 31.32 7.90 5.84
C TYR A 536 31.23 7.73 4.33
N ASP A 537 32.03 6.83 3.75
CA ASP A 537 31.99 6.55 2.30
C ASP A 537 30.76 5.72 1.88
N LYS A 538 30.20 4.96 2.82
CA LYS A 538 29.05 4.06 2.62
C LYS A 538 27.98 4.28 3.67
N ILE A 539 26.72 4.10 3.26
CA ILE A 539 25.53 4.28 4.09
C ILE A 539 24.51 3.17 3.83
N SER A 540 23.76 2.81 4.88
CA SER A 540 22.51 2.05 4.71
C SER A 540 21.34 3.02 4.73
N ILE A 541 20.35 2.81 3.85
CA ILE A 541 19.24 3.74 3.64
C ILE A 541 17.90 3.01 3.73
N ALA A 542 16.99 3.47 4.58
CA ALA A 542 15.59 3.06 4.57
C ALA A 542 14.77 4.04 3.72
N PHE A 543 14.01 3.55 2.75
CA PHE A 543 13.37 4.41 1.75
C PHE A 543 12.03 3.85 1.23
N LYS A 544 11.18 4.77 0.76
CA LYS A 544 10.02 4.47 -0.09
C LYS A 544 10.42 4.71 -1.56
N PRO A 545 10.20 3.74 -2.47
CA PRO A 545 10.48 3.93 -3.88
C PRO A 545 9.42 4.82 -4.51
N LYS A 546 9.83 5.78 -5.34
CA LYS A 546 8.94 6.71 -6.02
C LYS A 546 9.17 6.67 -7.53
N LEU A 547 8.09 6.45 -8.27
CA LEU A 547 8.01 6.66 -9.71
C LEU A 547 7.41 8.05 -9.96
N GLU A 548 8.15 8.94 -10.61
CA GLU A 548 7.68 10.29 -10.94
C GLU A 548 7.89 10.60 -12.42
N THR A 549 7.01 11.43 -12.99
CA THR A 549 7.17 11.94 -14.35
C THR A 549 7.84 13.31 -14.32
N TYR A 550 8.96 13.47 -15.04
CA TYR A 550 9.65 14.74 -15.23
C TYR A 550 9.91 14.95 -16.73
N LEU A 551 9.47 16.08 -17.29
CA LEU A 551 9.49 16.36 -18.73
C LEU A 551 8.93 15.18 -19.56
N ASN A 552 7.76 14.69 -19.13
CA ASN A 552 7.06 13.51 -19.67
C ASN A 552 7.77 12.15 -19.55
N LYS A 553 8.99 12.11 -19.00
CA LYS A 553 9.76 10.87 -18.79
C LYS A 553 9.63 10.36 -17.36
N TYR A 554 9.46 9.05 -17.18
CA TYR A 554 9.55 8.43 -15.86
C TYR A 554 10.96 8.51 -15.29
N THR A 555 11.02 8.78 -13.99
CA THR A 555 12.23 8.84 -13.16
C THR A 555 11.99 8.02 -11.90
N TYR A 556 13.01 7.32 -11.43
CA TYR A 556 12.96 6.44 -10.26
C TYR A 556 13.81 7.05 -9.16
N LYS A 557 13.25 7.15 -7.95
CA LYS A 557 13.89 7.83 -6.82
C LYS A 557 13.65 7.06 -5.53
N ALA A 558 14.63 7.09 -4.63
CA ALA A 558 14.43 6.76 -3.23
C ALA A 558 13.99 8.04 -2.47
N PHE A 559 12.81 8.00 -1.85
CA PHE A 559 12.41 8.94 -0.82
C PHE A 559 12.83 8.36 0.52
N ILE A 560 13.89 8.91 1.08
CA ILE A 560 14.59 8.39 2.25
C ILE A 560 13.78 8.74 3.51
N GLU A 561 13.62 7.75 4.39
CA GLU A 561 12.96 7.90 5.70
C GLU A 561 14.00 8.07 6.81
N ASP A 562 15.05 7.22 6.79
CA ASP A 562 16.22 7.26 7.69
C ASP A 562 17.49 6.72 7.00
N ILE A 563 18.65 7.14 7.51
CA ILE A 563 19.98 6.62 7.14
C ILE A 563 20.67 6.03 8.37
N LYS A 564 21.33 4.88 8.22
CA LYS A 564 22.21 4.30 9.26
C LYS A 564 23.62 4.08 8.71
N VAL A 565 24.59 4.50 9.51
CA VAL A 565 26.03 4.25 9.33
C VAL A 565 26.43 3.03 10.18
N ASP A 566 27.45 2.29 9.76
CA ASP A 566 27.98 1.10 10.44
C ASP A 566 26.93 0.04 10.86
N LEU A 567 25.81 -0.03 10.14
CA LEU A 567 24.72 -0.96 10.42
C LEU A 567 25.20 -2.41 10.24
N LYS A 568 25.19 -3.18 11.33
CA LYS A 568 25.47 -4.62 11.32
C LYS A 568 24.17 -5.41 11.34
N ILE A 569 23.92 -6.21 10.32
CA ILE A 569 22.76 -7.11 10.24
C ILE A 569 23.26 -8.55 10.30
N PRO A 570 22.86 -9.36 11.30
CA PRO A 570 23.23 -10.77 11.36
C PRO A 570 22.86 -11.51 10.06
N HIS A 571 23.77 -12.36 9.57
CA HIS A 571 23.61 -13.20 8.38
C HIS A 571 23.48 -12.48 7.02
N ILE A 572 23.58 -11.14 6.96
CA ILE A 572 23.55 -10.38 5.70
C ILE A 572 24.90 -9.70 5.48
N ASN A 573 25.48 -9.91 4.29
CA ASN A 573 26.69 -9.22 3.83
C ASN A 573 26.53 -8.78 2.36
N GLU A 574 27.47 -8.00 1.84
CA GLU A 574 27.44 -7.46 0.47
C GLU A 574 27.38 -8.56 -0.62
N ALA A 575 27.98 -9.73 -0.37
CA ALA A 575 27.93 -10.86 -1.29
C ALA A 575 26.55 -11.55 -1.30
N THR A 576 25.91 -11.71 -0.14
CA THR A 576 24.53 -12.22 -0.04
C THR A 576 23.58 -11.33 -0.83
N VAL A 577 23.65 -10.00 -0.63
CA VAL A 577 22.80 -9.03 -1.33
C VAL A 577 23.08 -9.03 -2.85
N SER A 578 24.35 -9.11 -3.26
CA SER A 578 24.72 -9.13 -4.69
C SER A 578 24.31 -10.43 -5.41
N SER A 579 24.08 -11.54 -4.68
CA SER A 579 23.65 -12.80 -5.28
C SER A 579 22.22 -12.77 -5.86
N GLU A 580 21.36 -11.86 -5.40
CA GLU A 580 19.99 -11.71 -5.91
C GLU A 580 19.93 -11.13 -7.35
N ILE A 581 21.00 -10.46 -7.82
CA ILE A 581 21.06 -9.80 -9.14
C ILE A 581 20.87 -10.81 -10.29
N CYS A 582 21.19 -12.09 -10.08
CA CYS A 582 21.04 -13.15 -11.07
C CYS A 582 19.63 -13.77 -11.13
N ASN A 583 18.77 -13.57 -10.11
CA ASN A 583 17.44 -14.17 -10.03
C ASN A 583 16.40 -13.30 -10.76
N ILE A 584 16.49 -13.27 -12.08
CA ILE A 584 15.65 -12.44 -12.95
C ILE A 584 14.44 -13.25 -13.43
N THR A 585 13.23 -12.71 -13.21
CA THR A 585 11.99 -13.24 -13.78
C THR A 585 11.64 -12.46 -15.04
N PHE A 586 11.31 -13.17 -16.13
CA PHE A 586 10.86 -12.58 -17.38
C PHE A 586 9.33 -12.74 -17.55
N PRO A 587 8.63 -11.79 -18.21
CA PRO A 587 9.16 -10.59 -18.85
C PRO A 587 9.62 -9.50 -17.89
N ILE A 588 10.71 -8.81 -18.25
CA ILE A 588 11.07 -7.54 -17.59
C ILE A 588 10.24 -6.43 -18.21
N LYS A 589 9.49 -5.69 -17.39
CA LYS A 589 8.76 -4.48 -17.82
C LYS A 589 9.68 -3.27 -17.79
N SER A 590 9.73 -2.52 -18.88
CA SER A 590 10.48 -1.26 -19.00
C SER A 590 9.68 -0.26 -19.86
N VAL A 591 10.18 0.98 -19.93
CA VAL A 591 9.60 2.07 -20.71
C VAL A 591 10.72 2.86 -21.38
N PHE A 592 10.55 3.15 -22.67
CA PHE A 592 11.47 4.03 -23.41
C PHE A 592 10.72 5.21 -24.04
N TYR A 593 11.50 6.20 -24.48
CA TYR A 593 10.99 7.45 -25.03
C TYR A 593 11.44 7.59 -26.48
N SER A 594 10.51 7.97 -27.36
CA SER A 594 10.75 8.17 -28.78
C SER A 594 10.06 9.43 -29.27
N GLU A 595 10.77 10.25 -30.04
CA GLU A 595 10.19 11.36 -30.83
C GLU A 595 9.50 10.85 -32.11
N LYS A 596 9.72 9.58 -32.47
CA LYS A 596 9.19 8.94 -33.68
C LYS A 596 8.02 8.04 -33.34
N ILE A 597 7.04 8.00 -34.25
CA ILE A 597 5.98 6.98 -34.26
C ILE A 597 6.65 5.60 -34.26
N ILE A 598 6.17 4.71 -33.38
CA ILE A 598 6.69 3.35 -33.28
C ILE A 598 6.11 2.51 -34.41
N PRO A 599 6.94 1.78 -35.20
CA PRO A 599 6.44 0.88 -36.23
C PRO A 599 5.51 -0.18 -35.64
N ASP A 600 4.47 -0.57 -36.38
CA ASP A 600 3.66 -1.73 -36.01
C ASP A 600 4.48 -3.01 -36.26
N ALA A 601 5.00 -3.60 -35.19
CA ALA A 601 5.81 -4.80 -35.23
C ALA A 601 5.62 -5.62 -33.94
N PRO A 602 5.54 -6.95 -34.02
CA PRO A 602 5.28 -7.79 -32.84
C PRO A 602 6.44 -7.78 -31.85
N TYR A 603 7.68 -7.63 -32.34
CA TYR A 603 8.91 -7.62 -31.55
C TYR A 603 9.98 -6.68 -32.12
N PHE A 604 10.79 -6.13 -31.21
CA PHE A 604 11.94 -5.29 -31.47
C PHE A 604 13.20 -5.96 -30.93
N LYS A 605 14.34 -5.84 -31.63
CA LYS A 605 15.61 -6.42 -31.16
C LYS A 605 16.27 -5.48 -30.16
N ILE A 606 16.83 -6.03 -29.08
CA ILE A 606 17.65 -5.27 -28.13
C ILE A 606 19.12 -5.57 -28.44
N LYS A 607 19.91 -4.52 -28.67
CA LYS A 607 21.36 -4.60 -28.81
C LYS A 607 22.03 -3.95 -27.61
N ILE A 608 22.68 -4.76 -26.78
CA ILE A 608 23.44 -4.29 -25.62
C ILE A 608 24.85 -3.87 -26.08
N THR A 609 25.33 -2.77 -25.52
CA THR A 609 26.69 -2.23 -25.69
C THR A 609 27.24 -1.82 -24.33
N GLU A 610 28.54 -1.54 -24.25
CA GLU A 610 29.19 -1.12 -23.01
C GLU A 610 28.48 0.04 -22.29
N ASN A 611 27.92 1.01 -23.03
CA ASN A 611 27.29 2.22 -22.47
C ASN A 611 25.80 2.39 -22.78
N SER A 612 25.18 1.54 -23.61
CA SER A 612 23.75 1.70 -23.98
C SER A 612 23.06 0.38 -24.33
N GLY A 613 21.75 0.31 -24.10
CA GLY A 613 20.87 -0.73 -24.63
C GLY A 613 19.98 -0.15 -25.72
N LEU A 614 20.24 -0.51 -26.97
CA LEU A 614 19.53 0.03 -28.14
C LEU A 614 18.32 -0.84 -28.46
N ILE A 615 17.16 -0.23 -28.66
CA ILE A 615 15.96 -0.90 -29.17
C ILE A 615 15.91 -0.64 -30.68
N VAL A 616 15.90 -1.71 -31.48
CA VAL A 616 16.18 -1.67 -32.92
C VAL A 616 15.08 -2.33 -33.74
N HIS A 617 14.65 -1.65 -34.80
CA HIS A 617 13.78 -2.16 -35.86
C HIS A 617 14.45 -1.93 -37.22
N ASN A 618 14.56 -2.96 -38.06
CA ASN A 618 15.15 -2.88 -39.42
C ASN A 618 16.48 -2.08 -39.48
N SER A 619 17.38 -2.35 -38.52
CA SER A 619 18.68 -1.66 -38.33
C SER A 619 18.62 -0.20 -37.83
N PHE A 620 17.45 0.38 -37.63
CA PHE A 620 17.27 1.71 -37.03
C PHE A 620 17.01 1.62 -35.52
N THR A 621 17.73 2.42 -34.74
CA THR A 621 17.41 2.64 -33.32
C THR A 621 16.11 3.44 -33.20
N ILE A 622 15.13 2.89 -32.50
CA ILE A 622 13.86 3.55 -32.18
C ILE A 622 13.82 4.07 -30.73
N GLY A 623 14.73 3.61 -29.87
CA GLY A 623 14.78 4.01 -28.48
C GLY A 623 15.96 3.40 -27.73
N PHE A 624 16.06 3.78 -26.45
CA PHE A 624 17.13 3.36 -25.53
C PHE A 624 16.51 2.82 -24.25
N LEU A 625 17.09 1.76 -23.70
CA LEU A 625 16.76 1.27 -22.37
C LEU A 625 17.26 2.26 -21.30
N ASP A 626 16.53 2.31 -20.19
CA ASP A 626 16.96 2.99 -18.98
C ASP A 626 18.11 2.25 -18.26
N SER A 627 18.90 3.00 -17.49
CA SER A 627 20.12 2.49 -16.84
C SER A 627 19.89 1.23 -15.97
N PRO A 628 18.83 1.16 -15.12
CA PRO A 628 18.54 -0.04 -14.33
C PRO A 628 18.25 -1.27 -15.20
N THR A 629 17.38 -1.16 -16.21
CA THR A 629 17.07 -2.28 -17.12
C THR A 629 18.29 -2.73 -17.91
N LEU A 630 19.12 -1.80 -18.37
CA LEU A 630 20.39 -2.11 -19.04
C LEU A 630 21.35 -2.86 -18.11
N PHE A 631 21.44 -2.46 -16.84
CA PHE A 631 22.26 -3.14 -15.84
C PHE A 631 21.77 -4.57 -15.57
N ILE A 632 20.46 -4.76 -15.40
CA ILE A 632 19.82 -6.07 -15.21
C ILE A 632 20.16 -7.00 -16.40
N LEU A 633 19.89 -6.55 -17.63
CA LEU A 633 20.13 -7.37 -18.82
C LEU A 633 21.61 -7.67 -19.07
N LYS A 634 22.52 -6.74 -18.76
CA LYS A 634 23.98 -6.98 -18.84
C LYS A 634 24.45 -8.06 -17.88
N ASN A 635 23.96 -8.06 -16.64
CA ASN A 635 24.36 -9.07 -15.68
C ASN A 635 23.72 -10.43 -15.99
N HIS A 636 22.48 -10.46 -16.50
CA HIS A 636 21.90 -11.67 -17.07
C HIS A 636 22.69 -12.20 -18.27
N GLU A 637 23.12 -11.32 -19.19
CA GLU A 637 23.86 -11.70 -20.41
C GLU A 637 25.21 -12.34 -20.08
N LYS A 638 25.94 -11.84 -19.06
CA LYS A 638 27.22 -12.43 -18.60
C LYS A 638 27.09 -13.89 -18.15
N VAL A 639 25.91 -14.30 -17.68
CA VAL A 639 25.63 -15.65 -17.16
C VAL A 639 25.00 -16.53 -18.25
N SER A 640 23.98 -16.03 -18.93
CA SER A 640 23.14 -16.79 -19.88
C SER A 640 23.65 -16.81 -21.33
N ASN A 641 24.52 -15.86 -21.70
CA ASN A 641 24.86 -15.49 -23.09
C ASN A 641 23.65 -15.10 -23.97
N ASP A 642 22.46 -14.88 -23.42
CA ASP A 642 21.24 -14.63 -24.19
C ASP A 642 21.23 -13.27 -24.93
N ASN A 643 20.54 -13.26 -26.07
CA ASN A 643 20.08 -12.03 -26.73
C ASN A 643 18.68 -11.68 -26.20
N TYR A 644 18.16 -10.48 -26.48
CA TYR A 644 16.82 -10.09 -26.01
C TYR A 644 15.96 -9.44 -27.10
N ILE A 645 14.65 -9.60 -26.95
CA ILE A 645 13.61 -8.95 -27.75
C ILE A 645 12.63 -8.23 -26.82
N ALA A 646 12.05 -7.13 -27.32
CA ALA A 646 11.03 -6.35 -26.65
C ALA A 646 9.71 -6.43 -27.43
N ARG A 647 8.61 -6.73 -26.74
CA ARG A 647 7.24 -6.56 -27.24
C ARG A 647 6.68 -5.24 -26.71
N VAL A 648 6.09 -4.41 -27.57
CA VAL A 648 5.36 -3.21 -27.12
C VAL A 648 4.01 -3.64 -26.54
N THR A 649 3.70 -3.17 -25.34
CA THR A 649 2.43 -3.45 -24.65
C THR A 649 1.48 -2.25 -24.67
N LYS A 650 2.02 -1.04 -24.70
CA LYS A 650 1.27 0.22 -24.75
C LYS A 650 2.15 1.32 -25.31
N THR A 651 1.54 2.26 -26.04
CA THR A 651 2.17 3.53 -26.42
C THR A 651 1.27 4.67 -25.94
N VAL A 652 1.86 5.71 -25.36
CA VAL A 652 1.14 6.92 -24.90
C VAL A 652 1.82 8.15 -25.49
N GLU A 653 1.04 8.97 -26.19
CA GLU A 653 1.50 10.26 -26.70
C GLU A 653 1.57 11.30 -25.57
N THR A 654 2.66 12.06 -25.53
CA THR A 654 2.99 13.02 -24.45
C THR A 654 3.52 14.33 -25.04
N GLY A 655 2.66 15.03 -25.76
CA GLY A 655 3.01 16.28 -26.45
C GLY A 655 3.89 16.00 -27.66
N SER A 656 5.21 16.15 -27.53
CA SER A 656 6.18 15.91 -28.61
C SER A 656 6.82 14.51 -28.61
N ASN A 657 6.51 13.67 -27.63
CA ASN A 657 7.16 12.37 -27.41
C ASN A 657 6.17 11.23 -27.20
N TYR A 658 6.56 10.02 -27.54
CA TYR A 658 5.87 8.77 -27.20
C TYR A 658 6.55 8.08 -26.01
N ASN A 659 5.77 7.77 -24.99
CA ASN A 659 6.14 6.86 -23.90
C ASN A 659 5.74 5.44 -24.32
N VAL A 660 6.73 4.57 -24.51
CA VAL A 660 6.55 3.24 -25.11
C VAL A 660 6.87 2.19 -24.07
N PHE A 661 5.82 1.49 -23.63
CA PHE A 661 5.89 0.46 -22.59
C PHE A 661 6.21 -0.87 -23.26
N ILE A 662 7.21 -1.56 -22.73
CA ILE A 662 7.73 -2.81 -23.30
C ILE A 662 7.82 -3.93 -22.27
N GLU A 663 7.62 -5.15 -22.75
CA GLU A 663 7.99 -6.39 -22.08
C GLU A 663 9.17 -7.01 -22.80
N ILE A 664 10.26 -7.23 -22.06
CA ILE A 664 11.52 -7.76 -22.57
C ILE A 664 11.59 -9.25 -22.24
N PHE A 665 11.99 -10.05 -23.22
CA PHE A 665 12.16 -11.49 -23.13
C PHE A 665 13.56 -11.89 -23.65
N PRO A 666 14.15 -12.98 -23.15
CA PRO A 666 15.27 -13.62 -23.83
C PRO A 666 14.83 -14.07 -25.23
N ASN A 667 15.70 -13.88 -26.22
CA ASN A 667 15.49 -14.41 -27.56
C ASN A 667 16.22 -15.75 -27.71
N TYR A 668 15.44 -16.83 -27.73
CA TYR A 668 15.92 -18.18 -27.95
C TYR A 668 15.90 -18.61 -29.43
N GLU A 669 15.52 -17.74 -30.38
CA GLU A 669 15.57 -18.09 -31.80
C GLU A 669 16.98 -18.50 -32.25
N PHE A 670 17.10 -19.73 -32.72
CA PHE A 670 18.31 -20.27 -33.35
C PHE A 670 18.08 -20.48 -34.84
N LEU A 671 19.04 -20.06 -35.67
CA LEU A 671 19.01 -20.23 -37.12
C LEU A 671 20.38 -20.72 -37.61
N SER A 672 20.47 -21.98 -38.07
CA SER A 672 21.57 -22.43 -38.92
C SER A 672 21.09 -22.66 -40.35
N TYR A 673 21.69 -21.96 -41.29
CA TYR A 673 21.47 -22.18 -42.73
C TYR A 673 22.28 -23.38 -43.27
N SER A 674 22.84 -24.23 -42.40
CA SER A 674 23.60 -25.41 -42.82
C SER A 674 22.89 -26.71 -42.48
N ILE A 675 23.01 -27.66 -43.41
CA ILE A 675 22.60 -29.06 -43.24
C ILE A 675 23.84 -29.93 -42.87
N LYS A 676 25.06 -29.38 -42.95
CA LYS A 676 26.29 -30.12 -42.62
C LYS A 676 26.47 -30.18 -41.10
N PRO A 677 26.51 -31.37 -40.46
CA PRO A 677 26.55 -31.50 -39.00
C PRO A 677 27.66 -30.66 -38.35
N GLY A 678 28.89 -30.72 -38.84
CA GLY A 678 30.01 -29.94 -38.29
C GLY A 678 29.82 -28.41 -38.32
N LYS A 679 29.04 -27.88 -39.27
CA LYS A 679 28.71 -26.45 -39.31
C LYS A 679 27.53 -26.11 -38.39
N ILE A 680 26.52 -26.99 -38.29
CA ILE A 680 25.45 -26.87 -37.28
C ILE A 680 26.07 -26.83 -35.87
N PHE A 681 27.03 -27.71 -35.56
CA PHE A 681 27.73 -27.71 -34.27
C PHE A 681 28.52 -26.42 -34.00
N LEU A 682 29.15 -25.83 -35.02
CA LEU A 682 29.83 -24.55 -34.89
C LEU A 682 28.83 -23.41 -34.64
N ASP A 683 27.71 -23.39 -35.36
CA ASP A 683 26.65 -22.40 -35.18
C ASP A 683 26.02 -22.51 -33.76
N ILE A 684 25.76 -23.74 -33.27
CA ILE A 684 25.29 -24.00 -31.89
C ILE A 684 26.33 -23.56 -30.85
N LYS A 685 27.61 -23.89 -31.05
CA LYS A 685 28.70 -23.46 -30.16
C LYS A 685 28.74 -21.93 -30.04
N ASN A 686 28.67 -21.23 -31.17
CA ASN A 686 28.66 -19.77 -31.19
C ASN A 686 27.40 -19.18 -30.51
N PHE A 687 26.24 -19.83 -30.66
CA PHE A 687 24.98 -19.41 -30.01
C PHE A 687 24.97 -19.63 -28.48
N LEU A 688 25.52 -20.74 -27.99
CA LEU A 688 25.52 -21.08 -26.56
C LEU A 688 26.71 -20.49 -25.79
N LEU A 689 27.90 -20.50 -26.38
CA LEU A 689 29.17 -20.23 -25.70
C LEU A 689 29.89 -18.98 -26.22
N ARG A 690 29.43 -18.39 -27.34
CA ARG A 690 30.10 -17.29 -28.04
C ARG A 690 31.56 -17.66 -28.32
N ASP A 691 32.51 -16.92 -27.78
CA ASP A 691 33.94 -17.16 -27.97
C ASP A 691 34.47 -18.35 -27.16
N LYS A 692 33.81 -18.75 -26.06
CA LYS A 692 34.26 -19.85 -25.17
C LYS A 692 34.15 -21.21 -25.85
N GLU A 693 35.11 -22.10 -25.63
CA GLU A 693 35.08 -23.48 -26.15
C GLU A 693 34.34 -24.45 -25.22
N TYR A 694 33.82 -25.55 -25.78
CA TYR A 694 33.31 -26.66 -24.98
C TYR A 694 34.41 -27.23 -24.05
N SER A 695 34.05 -27.58 -22.82
CA SER A 695 34.95 -28.30 -21.89
C SER A 695 35.31 -29.69 -22.43
N ASP A 696 36.40 -30.29 -21.97
CA ASP A 696 36.77 -31.64 -22.41
C ASP A 696 35.73 -32.70 -22.00
N PHE A 697 35.06 -32.48 -20.87
CA PHE A 697 33.91 -33.28 -20.45
C PHE A 697 32.74 -33.18 -21.45
N GLN A 698 32.38 -31.96 -21.86
CA GLN A 698 31.35 -31.71 -22.87
C GLN A 698 31.72 -32.31 -24.23
N LYS A 699 32.96 -32.10 -24.69
CA LYS A 699 33.49 -32.66 -25.93
C LYS A 699 33.41 -34.19 -25.94
N ASN A 700 33.79 -34.85 -24.86
CA ASN A 700 33.78 -36.32 -24.77
C ASN A 700 32.36 -36.90 -24.87
N ILE A 701 31.38 -36.30 -24.19
CA ILE A 701 29.97 -36.73 -24.25
C ILE A 701 29.39 -36.47 -25.65
N LEU A 702 29.52 -35.24 -26.17
CA LEU A 702 28.97 -34.86 -27.48
C LEU A 702 29.62 -35.68 -28.63
N ASN A 703 30.93 -35.95 -28.57
CA ASN A 703 31.62 -36.79 -29.56
C ASN A 703 31.09 -38.23 -29.57
N SER A 704 30.76 -38.78 -28.40
CA SER A 704 30.23 -40.14 -28.26
C SER A 704 28.80 -40.24 -28.82
N ILE A 705 27.93 -39.27 -28.48
CA ILE A 705 26.55 -39.20 -29.00
C ILE A 705 26.50 -38.98 -30.52
N PHE A 706 27.28 -38.01 -31.03
CA PHE A 706 27.11 -37.52 -32.40
C PHE A 706 28.07 -38.09 -33.44
N LYS A 707 29.31 -38.47 -33.08
CA LYS A 707 30.23 -39.09 -34.05
C LYS A 707 30.24 -40.61 -33.99
N LYS A 708 30.19 -41.19 -32.78
CA LYS A 708 30.15 -42.65 -32.62
C LYS A 708 28.73 -43.22 -32.63
N GLY A 709 27.73 -42.41 -32.29
CA GLY A 709 26.33 -42.80 -32.24
C GLY A 709 25.91 -43.54 -30.97
N GLU A 710 26.75 -43.55 -29.93
CA GLU A 710 26.57 -44.30 -28.69
C GLU A 710 25.38 -43.78 -27.87
N ASN A 711 24.56 -44.71 -27.35
CA ASN A 711 23.67 -44.44 -26.22
C ASN A 711 24.52 -44.42 -24.94
N LEU A 712 24.31 -43.44 -24.07
CA LEU A 712 25.14 -43.23 -22.89
C LEU A 712 24.34 -43.39 -21.59
N ILE A 713 24.92 -44.12 -20.65
CA ILE A 713 24.47 -44.16 -19.25
C ILE A 713 25.57 -43.50 -18.40
N LEU A 714 25.22 -42.43 -17.70
CA LEU A 714 26.11 -41.66 -16.83
C LEU A 714 25.67 -41.77 -15.37
N ASN A 715 26.61 -41.75 -14.44
CA ASN A 715 26.27 -41.80 -13.01
C ASN A 715 25.67 -40.46 -12.53
N ILE A 716 24.61 -40.52 -11.71
CA ILE A 716 23.87 -39.33 -11.27
C ILE A 716 24.70 -38.34 -10.43
N ASN A 717 25.80 -38.77 -9.80
CA ASN A 717 26.69 -37.86 -9.07
C ASN A 717 27.33 -36.78 -9.97
N ILE A 718 27.31 -36.99 -11.29
CA ILE A 718 27.75 -36.01 -12.29
C ILE A 718 26.78 -34.81 -12.39
N LEU A 719 25.54 -34.91 -11.91
CA LEU A 719 24.58 -33.78 -11.85
C LEU A 719 25.10 -32.58 -11.02
N ASN A 720 26.10 -32.78 -10.17
CA ASN A 720 26.81 -31.69 -9.48
C ASN A 720 27.51 -30.71 -10.45
N LYS A 721 27.75 -31.11 -11.71
CA LYS A 721 28.23 -30.25 -12.82
C LYS A 721 27.06 -29.66 -13.62
N LYS A 722 26.08 -29.05 -12.93
CA LYS A 722 24.80 -28.63 -13.52
C LYS A 722 24.95 -27.80 -14.80
N GLU A 723 25.78 -26.76 -14.76
CA GLU A 723 26.02 -25.84 -15.89
C GLU A 723 26.65 -26.56 -17.10
N GLU A 724 27.61 -27.47 -16.87
CA GLU A 724 28.26 -28.20 -17.95
C GLU A 724 27.28 -29.15 -18.66
N LEU A 725 26.36 -29.76 -17.91
CA LEU A 725 25.31 -30.65 -18.41
C LEU A 725 24.22 -29.89 -19.16
N GLU A 726 23.82 -28.71 -18.68
CA GLU A 726 22.81 -27.89 -19.36
C GLU A 726 23.25 -27.52 -20.78
N ILE A 727 24.53 -27.15 -20.97
CA ILE A 727 25.12 -26.89 -22.28
C ILE A 727 25.06 -28.14 -23.19
N ILE A 728 25.23 -29.34 -22.65
CA ILE A 728 25.10 -30.60 -23.41
C ILE A 728 23.65 -30.81 -23.82
N PHE A 729 22.69 -30.64 -22.90
CA PHE A 729 21.26 -30.82 -23.19
C PHE A 729 20.78 -29.80 -24.22
N LEU A 730 21.15 -28.53 -24.07
CA LEU A 730 20.88 -27.48 -25.07
C LEU A 730 21.51 -27.82 -26.42
N THR A 731 22.77 -28.29 -26.45
CA THR A 731 23.43 -28.67 -27.71
C THR A 731 22.68 -29.81 -28.42
N ILE A 732 22.23 -30.82 -27.68
CA ILE A 732 21.41 -31.92 -28.22
C ILE A 732 20.08 -31.38 -28.74
N SER A 733 19.32 -30.67 -27.90
CA SER A 733 17.99 -30.18 -28.22
C SER A 733 18.00 -29.24 -29.43
N ILE A 734 18.92 -28.27 -29.49
CA ILE A 734 19.05 -27.34 -30.63
C ILE A 734 19.43 -28.08 -31.92
N TYR A 735 20.31 -29.09 -31.84
CA TYR A 735 20.71 -29.86 -33.03
C TYR A 735 19.50 -30.58 -33.65
N TYR A 736 18.71 -31.29 -32.84
CA TYR A 736 17.52 -31.98 -33.32
C TYR A 736 16.42 -31.00 -33.75
N PHE A 737 16.19 -29.93 -32.99
CA PHE A 737 15.23 -28.87 -33.33
C PHE A 737 15.54 -28.21 -34.68
N ASN A 738 16.81 -27.91 -34.97
CA ASN A 738 17.26 -27.37 -36.27
C ASN A 738 17.00 -28.35 -37.44
N LEU A 739 16.93 -29.66 -37.17
CA LEU A 739 16.56 -30.69 -38.15
C LEU A 739 15.04 -30.94 -38.21
N LYS A 740 14.22 -30.16 -37.49
CA LYS A 740 12.76 -30.33 -37.30
C LYS A 740 12.35 -31.61 -36.55
N ASN A 741 13.30 -32.18 -35.81
CA ASN A 741 13.10 -33.35 -34.95
C ASN A 741 12.82 -32.90 -33.51
N LYS A 742 12.25 -33.79 -32.69
CA LYS A 742 11.87 -33.53 -31.29
C LYS A 742 12.82 -34.24 -30.32
N VAL A 743 13.01 -33.61 -29.16
CA VAL A 743 13.73 -34.19 -28.02
C VAL A 743 12.80 -34.20 -26.81
N LEU A 744 12.79 -35.32 -26.08
CA LEU A 744 12.07 -35.45 -24.81
C LEU A 744 13.03 -35.50 -23.64
N ILE A 745 12.74 -34.75 -22.58
CA ILE A 745 13.47 -34.75 -21.31
C ILE A 745 12.54 -35.27 -20.19
N VAL A 746 12.98 -36.32 -19.47
CA VAL A 746 12.17 -36.99 -18.42
C VAL A 746 13.02 -37.27 -17.18
N THR A 747 12.76 -36.74 -15.98
CA THR A 747 11.59 -35.98 -15.53
C THR A 747 11.08 -36.46 -14.16
N GLU A 748 11.71 -36.17 -13.03
CA GLU A 748 11.10 -36.43 -11.70
C GLU A 748 10.23 -35.23 -11.27
N GLU A 749 9.10 -35.46 -10.59
CA GLU A 749 8.20 -34.38 -10.14
C GLU A 749 8.89 -33.38 -9.20
N ASN A 750 9.75 -33.86 -8.30
CA ASN A 750 10.50 -33.06 -7.34
C ASN A 750 11.93 -32.72 -7.83
N ASN A 751 12.08 -32.38 -9.12
CA ASN A 751 13.37 -32.50 -9.80
C ASN A 751 14.51 -31.66 -9.19
N LYS A 752 15.61 -32.33 -8.83
CA LYS A 752 16.86 -31.65 -8.38
C LYS A 752 17.52 -30.84 -9.49
N PHE A 753 17.29 -31.21 -10.75
CA PHE A 753 17.80 -30.49 -11.93
C PHE A 753 16.74 -29.50 -12.43
N ASN A 754 16.66 -28.31 -11.81
CA ASN A 754 15.75 -27.26 -12.27
C ASN A 754 16.08 -26.88 -13.74
N ILE A 755 15.16 -27.14 -14.67
CA ILE A 755 15.35 -27.01 -16.13
C ILE A 755 15.18 -25.54 -16.54
N SER A 756 16.10 -25.02 -17.35
CA SER A 756 16.04 -23.62 -17.79
C SER A 756 14.93 -23.36 -18.83
N PRO A 757 14.34 -22.15 -18.87
CA PRO A 757 13.36 -21.78 -19.89
C PRO A 757 13.89 -21.92 -21.33
N LYS A 758 15.20 -21.72 -21.52
CA LYS A 758 15.89 -21.91 -22.81
C LYS A 758 15.84 -23.36 -23.28
N LEU A 759 15.94 -24.33 -22.39
CA LEU A 759 15.85 -25.75 -22.74
C LEU A 759 14.43 -26.17 -23.11
N ASN A 760 13.42 -25.63 -22.40
CA ASN A 760 11.99 -25.83 -22.72
C ASN A 760 11.58 -25.28 -24.10
N TYR A 761 12.35 -24.34 -24.67
CA TYR A 761 12.11 -23.82 -26.02
C TYR A 761 12.53 -24.83 -27.12
N PHE A 762 13.53 -25.67 -26.85
CA PHE A 762 14.09 -26.61 -27.83
C PHE A 762 13.72 -28.08 -27.61
N ALA A 763 13.20 -28.44 -26.43
CA ALA A 763 12.81 -29.79 -26.08
C ALA A 763 11.53 -29.82 -25.25
N GLU A 764 10.76 -30.91 -25.38
CA GLU A 764 9.62 -31.16 -24.50
C GLU A 764 10.10 -31.75 -23.18
N VAL A 765 9.54 -31.27 -22.07
CA VAL A 765 9.76 -31.83 -20.73
C VAL A 765 8.50 -32.55 -20.27
N SER A 766 8.65 -33.76 -19.74
CA SER A 766 7.54 -34.52 -19.14
C SER A 766 8.01 -35.35 -17.96
N THR A 767 7.12 -35.70 -17.04
CA THR A 767 7.42 -36.64 -15.94
C THR A 767 7.31 -38.10 -16.37
N ILE A 768 6.76 -38.36 -17.55
CA ILE A 768 6.56 -39.69 -18.14
C ILE A 768 7.29 -39.82 -19.48
N LEU A 769 7.69 -41.05 -19.81
CA LEU A 769 8.22 -41.38 -21.13
C LEU A 769 7.08 -41.35 -22.17
N LYS A 770 7.31 -40.69 -23.31
CA LYS A 770 6.38 -40.61 -24.45
C LYS A 770 7.07 -41.12 -25.72
N GLU A 771 6.30 -41.65 -26.66
CA GLU A 771 6.82 -42.07 -27.98
C GLU A 771 6.83 -40.90 -28.98
N GLY A 772 7.62 -41.03 -30.05
CA GLY A 772 7.64 -40.07 -31.17
C GLY A 772 8.66 -38.92 -31.06
N TYR A 773 9.80 -39.18 -30.41
CA TYR A 773 10.94 -38.26 -30.31
C TYR A 773 12.22 -38.95 -30.81
N GLU A 774 13.08 -38.21 -31.50
CA GLU A 774 14.32 -38.73 -32.10
C GLU A 774 15.48 -38.85 -31.09
N TYR A 775 15.37 -38.19 -29.93
CA TYR A 775 16.33 -38.32 -28.84
C TYR A 775 15.69 -38.15 -27.46
N TYR A 776 16.20 -38.90 -26.48
CA TYR A 776 15.71 -38.92 -25.11
C TYR A 776 16.80 -38.53 -24.11
N ILE A 777 16.51 -37.58 -23.22
CA ILE A 777 17.38 -37.22 -22.09
C ILE A 777 16.66 -37.65 -20.80
N ILE A 778 17.15 -38.72 -20.18
CA ILE A 778 16.51 -39.33 -19.02
C ILE A 778 17.28 -38.93 -17.75
N LEU A 779 16.63 -38.11 -16.92
CA LEU A 779 17.01 -37.66 -15.58
C LEU A 779 16.21 -38.38 -14.48
N ASN A 780 15.13 -39.10 -14.82
CA ASN A 780 14.28 -39.82 -13.88
C ASN A 780 14.73 -41.27 -13.72
N ASN A 781 15.13 -41.63 -12.49
CA ASN A 781 15.67 -42.95 -12.18
C ASN A 781 14.63 -44.09 -12.25
N ASN A 782 13.34 -43.75 -12.24
CA ASN A 782 12.25 -44.73 -12.26
C ASN A 782 11.95 -45.28 -13.67
N ILE A 783 12.61 -44.77 -14.71
CA ILE A 783 12.47 -45.26 -16.09
C ILE A 783 13.30 -46.54 -16.26
N ASP A 784 12.65 -47.67 -16.56
CA ASP A 784 13.35 -48.91 -16.92
C ASP A 784 14.08 -48.73 -18.26
N GLU A 785 15.37 -49.05 -18.26
CA GLU A 785 16.25 -49.06 -19.43
C GLU A 785 15.69 -49.92 -20.59
N LYS A 786 14.93 -50.98 -20.29
CA LYS A 786 14.25 -51.79 -21.31
C LYS A 786 13.19 -51.01 -22.10
N SER A 787 12.60 -49.95 -21.52
CA SER A 787 11.66 -49.06 -22.22
C SER A 787 12.34 -48.11 -23.22
N LEU A 788 13.67 -48.01 -23.14
CA LEU A 788 14.52 -47.25 -24.06
C LEU A 788 15.11 -48.11 -25.19
N LYS A 789 14.69 -49.38 -25.29
CA LYS A 789 15.09 -50.27 -26.38
C LYS A 789 14.73 -49.64 -27.73
N ASP A 790 15.67 -49.73 -28.68
CA ASP A 790 15.57 -49.17 -30.04
C ASP A 790 15.46 -47.63 -30.12
N LYS A 791 15.64 -46.90 -29.00
CA LYS A 791 15.68 -45.42 -28.94
C LYS A 791 17.11 -44.89 -28.78
N ARG A 792 17.32 -43.63 -29.18
CA ARG A 792 18.59 -42.90 -28.94
C ARG A 792 18.50 -42.12 -27.64
N PHE A 793 19.42 -42.32 -26.70
CA PHE A 793 19.29 -41.74 -25.36
C PHE A 793 20.61 -41.36 -24.65
N LEU A 794 20.46 -40.40 -23.75
CA LEU A 794 21.40 -40.06 -22.68
C LEU A 794 20.67 -40.25 -21.34
N PHE A 795 21.07 -41.23 -20.53
CA PHE A 795 20.40 -41.60 -19.28
C PHE A 795 21.34 -41.37 -18.08
N PHE A 796 20.88 -40.61 -17.10
CA PHE A 796 21.54 -40.44 -15.81
C PHE A 796 20.92 -41.40 -14.80
N LYS A 797 21.74 -42.32 -14.26
CA LYS A 797 21.30 -43.41 -13.37
C LYS A 797 22.03 -43.34 -12.03
N GLY A 798 21.29 -43.52 -10.95
CA GLY A 798 21.81 -43.63 -9.56
C GLY A 798 22.81 -44.76 -9.38
#